data_AF-A0A0N0BIQ6-F1
#
_entry.id   AF-A0A0N0BIQ6-F1
#
_cell.length_a   1.000
_cell.length_b   1.000
_cell.length_c   1.000
_cell.angle_alpha   90.00
_cell.angle_beta   90.00
_cell.angle_gamma   90.00
#
_symmetry.space_group_name_H-M   'P 1'
#
loop_
_entity.id
_entity.type
_entity.pdbx_description
1 polymer ?
#
loop_
_entity_poly.entity_id
_entity_poly.type
_entity_poly.pdbx_seq_one_letter_code
_entity_poly.pdbx_strand_id
1 'polypeptide(L)'
;MVMKISAVEAGVPLLSAVGPRCVVKQATVKRCVAALLLVSVASIFYYTHYIISSPLSRELPPVASSDELSTACNEHARGFTNSRYVPVSTNIARARQPRSAREAPLRTLRDLDKASHASVKAFSRRTLANRPRRRAKMAPKRNDTLSNRSEARSLSTRQRHSYSTPPRESRDPNQPIANFRCISVAPQEARFSGLPSLKSLSVIKKEGEERRGERRKGERSTDSGLTKKLDAEGGLKEAEGGVGSMLAVLPKRKLRESTHSAQRYKSAPTFEQVLRSPNSGSSGIEPIPTSRLFVLANKVEPRPEEELCILESSSSAWRKGARCIMRDGISTLIRRDTRPEPAIRCSTLRGATRLPSAPDHRSEARLRTDPKVLVFVETLYSMLGKNIAELLVSNRIKYKLEVAGKSLPVLTNLDKGRYGVLIFENLNKYLQMDKWNRELLDKYCREYSVGIVGFAPSGEESLVGAQLKGFPLFVHTNLRLKDAQLNAASPILRLTRSGETAWGPLPGGDWTIFQANHSTYEPLAWAHRDSLDYPANKSPLATVIQDHGRYDGIQRVFFGGGLRFWLHNLLLLDSLSYLSHGQLSLSLNRMILVDVDDIFVGEKGTRLRKDDVMALLATQQRIQALVPGFKFNLGFSGKYFHHGTAEENLGDDMLLENVDRFTWFSHMWNHQQPHNYENVTHLQLDMALNKQFAKDHGIPTGSGYSVSPHHSGVYPVHEGLYEAWKRVWNIKVTSTEEYPHLRPARLRRGFIHRNIMVLPRQTCGLFTHTIFIDRYPGGREKLDKSIQGGELFQTIVHNPINIFMTHMSNYGNDRLALYTFESVIKFIQCWTNLRLSSAPPLQLAERYFQLYPEESDPVWGNPCDDLRHQKIWSKNKTCDQLPRFLVIGPQKTGTTALYTFLSIHPAISSNLPSPDTFEEIQFFNGKNYYKGLDWYMSFFPASKNESSRYLFEKSATYFDGELVPRRAHALLPRAKLITILLSPARRAYSWYQHTRVHGDPVANNYSFHSVITASDTAPKPLRDLRNRCLNPGKYAQHLERWLSYYPPQQLHIIDGEQLRQNPVETLHELQRFLKITPAFNYSSHLRYDPKKGFFCQVTNEDRTKCLGKSKGRQYPPMEDKSYKLLQRYYLSHNTALVKLLKRLGLRTIPQWLKEDLTDTVMT
;
A
#
# COMPACT_ATOMS: atom_id res chain seq x y z
N MET A 1 -42.17 -20.43 37.56
CA MET A 1 -43.50 -21.01 37.27
C MET A 1 -43.34 -22.22 36.37
N VAL A 2 -44.24 -23.21 36.43
CA VAL A 2 -44.11 -24.51 35.75
C VAL A 2 -45.44 -24.91 35.11
N MET A 3 -45.41 -25.29 33.82
CA MET A 3 -46.43 -26.05 33.08
C MET A 3 -45.85 -26.46 31.71
N LYS A 4 -46.38 -27.46 30.97
CA LYS A 4 -46.57 -28.90 31.25
C LYS A 4 -47.12 -29.57 29.96
N ILE A 5 -46.60 -30.74 29.55
CA ILE A 5 -47.31 -31.80 28.77
C ILE A 5 -47.65 -31.42 27.28
N SER A 6 -47.71 -32.29 26.25
CA SER A 6 -47.62 -33.77 26.10
C SER A 6 -46.85 -34.21 24.82
N ALA A 7 -46.61 -35.52 24.68
CA ALA A 7 -46.44 -36.24 23.39
C ALA A 7 -47.81 -36.83 22.93
N VAL A 8 -47.98 -37.66 21.88
CA VAL A 8 -47.31 -38.94 21.51
C VAL A 8 -47.36 -39.18 19.98
N GLU A 9 -46.63 -40.23 19.54
CA GLU A 9 -46.64 -40.97 18.25
C GLU A 9 -45.63 -40.55 17.17
N ALA A 10 -45.08 -41.44 16.34
CA ALA A 10 -44.95 -42.92 16.35
C ALA A 10 -43.85 -43.33 15.34
N GLY A 11 -43.33 -44.57 15.23
CA GLY A 11 -43.51 -45.82 16.01
C GLY A 11 -42.37 -46.82 15.64
N VAL A 12 -42.14 -47.87 16.44
CA VAL A 12 -40.96 -48.77 16.33
C VAL A 12 -41.30 -50.22 16.72
N PRO A 13 -40.80 -51.24 15.99
CA PRO A 13 -40.65 -52.61 16.49
C PRO A 13 -39.25 -52.85 17.12
N LEU A 14 -39.21 -53.54 18.25
CA LEU A 14 -38.02 -53.90 19.04
C LEU A 14 -37.90 -55.44 19.18
N LEU A 15 -36.73 -55.92 19.64
CA LEU A 15 -36.37 -57.20 20.30
C LEU A 15 -34.89 -57.52 19.94
N SER A 16 -33.96 -58.00 20.78
CA SER A 16 -33.81 -58.18 22.24
C SER A 16 -32.28 -58.37 22.53
N ALA A 17 -31.68 -58.56 23.72
CA ALA A 17 -32.15 -58.70 25.11
C ALA A 17 -31.07 -58.26 26.16
N VAL A 18 -31.50 -58.32 27.43
CA VAL A 18 -30.83 -58.47 28.75
C VAL A 18 -29.47 -59.23 28.77
N GLY A 19 -28.47 -58.96 29.63
CA GLY A 19 -28.27 -58.03 30.78
C GLY A 19 -27.07 -58.51 31.66
N PRO A 20 -26.78 -57.98 32.88
CA PRO A 20 -27.44 -56.91 33.65
C PRO A 20 -26.49 -55.86 34.33
N ARG A 21 -27.11 -54.83 34.96
CA ARG A 21 -26.61 -53.98 36.08
C ARG A 21 -25.28 -53.19 35.96
N CYS A 22 -25.40 -51.85 35.89
CA CYS A 22 -24.75 -50.95 36.85
C CYS A 22 -25.57 -49.65 37.01
N VAL A 23 -25.62 -49.03 38.20
CA VAL A 23 -26.49 -47.88 38.51
C VAL A 23 -25.65 -46.63 38.83
N VAL A 24 -25.91 -45.51 38.15
CA VAL A 24 -25.29 -44.20 38.43
C VAL A 24 -26.32 -43.23 39.00
N LYS A 25 -26.08 -42.73 40.21
CA LYS A 25 -26.96 -41.77 40.91
C LYS A 25 -26.81 -40.36 40.33
N GLN A 26 -27.89 -39.57 40.33
CA GLN A 26 -27.91 -38.16 39.88
C GLN A 26 -26.95 -37.20 40.62
N ALA A 27 -26.30 -37.63 41.71
CA ALA A 27 -25.36 -36.82 42.47
C ALA A 27 -24.11 -36.39 41.66
N THR A 28 -23.70 -37.18 40.66
CA THR A 28 -22.45 -36.93 39.92
C THR A 28 -22.49 -35.64 39.11
N VAL A 29 -23.60 -35.34 38.43
CA VAL A 29 -23.71 -34.15 37.55
C VAL A 29 -23.60 -32.85 38.36
N LYS A 30 -24.24 -32.76 39.53
CA LYS A 30 -24.09 -31.59 40.42
C LYS A 30 -22.65 -31.45 40.93
N ARG A 31 -21.95 -32.54 41.21
CA ARG A 31 -20.52 -32.50 41.59
C ARG A 31 -19.62 -32.07 40.43
N CYS A 32 -19.87 -32.51 39.20
CA CYS A 32 -19.13 -32.06 38.01
C CYS A 32 -19.36 -30.57 37.70
N VAL A 33 -20.60 -30.07 37.83
CA VAL A 33 -20.91 -28.64 37.64
C VAL A 33 -20.30 -27.79 38.77
N ALA A 34 -20.35 -28.26 40.02
CA ALA A 34 -19.67 -27.60 41.13
C ALA A 34 -18.14 -27.59 40.94
N ALA A 35 -17.54 -28.69 40.46
CA ALA A 35 -16.11 -28.76 40.14
C ALA A 35 -15.73 -27.81 38.98
N LEU A 36 -16.54 -27.73 37.92
CA LEU A 36 -16.30 -26.78 36.81
C LEU A 36 -16.46 -25.32 37.26
N LEU A 37 -17.40 -25.01 38.16
CA LEU A 37 -17.52 -23.69 38.77
C LEU A 37 -16.35 -23.39 39.70
N LEU A 38 -15.90 -24.33 40.53
CA LEU A 38 -14.73 -24.18 41.38
C LEU A 38 -13.44 -24.00 40.56
N VAL A 39 -13.25 -24.76 39.48
CA VAL A 39 -12.12 -24.57 38.54
C VAL A 39 -12.22 -23.22 37.82
N SER A 40 -13.42 -22.77 37.47
CA SER A 40 -13.62 -21.43 36.86
C SER A 40 -13.31 -20.31 37.86
N VAL A 41 -13.79 -20.43 39.10
CA VAL A 41 -13.52 -19.46 40.18
C VAL A 41 -12.05 -19.48 40.58
N ALA A 42 -11.43 -20.67 40.70
CA ALA A 42 -9.99 -20.80 40.94
C ALA A 42 -9.16 -20.24 39.78
N SER A 43 -9.60 -20.39 38.53
CA SER A 43 -8.95 -19.77 37.36
C SER A 43 -9.10 -18.24 37.37
N ILE A 44 -10.27 -17.72 37.79
CA ILE A 44 -10.47 -16.28 38.00
C ILE A 44 -9.58 -15.77 39.12
N PHE A 45 -9.50 -16.46 40.26
CA PHE A 45 -8.60 -16.09 41.36
C PHE A 45 -7.13 -16.20 40.93
N TYR A 46 -6.74 -17.22 40.17
CA TYR A 46 -5.37 -17.37 39.65
C TYR A 46 -5.01 -16.22 38.68
N TYR A 47 -5.88 -15.88 37.72
CA TYR A 47 -5.65 -14.74 36.83
C TYR A 47 -5.69 -13.40 37.56
N THR A 48 -6.59 -13.22 38.52
CA THR A 48 -6.68 -11.99 39.34
C THR A 48 -5.45 -11.86 40.23
N HIS A 49 -4.96 -12.94 40.82
CA HIS A 49 -3.72 -12.99 41.61
C HIS A 49 -2.48 -12.82 40.73
N TYR A 50 -2.47 -13.32 39.49
CA TYR A 50 -1.37 -13.08 38.54
C TYR A 50 -1.30 -11.61 38.09
N ILE A 51 -2.47 -10.96 37.93
CA ILE A 51 -2.59 -9.54 37.59
C ILE A 51 -2.31 -8.62 38.80
N ILE A 52 -2.62 -9.05 40.03
CA ILE A 52 -2.36 -8.28 41.26
C ILE A 52 -0.95 -8.51 41.80
N SER A 53 -0.34 -9.67 41.59
CA SER A 53 0.99 -10.04 42.10
C SER A 53 2.10 -10.03 41.05
N SER A 54 1.98 -9.15 40.06
CA SER A 54 3.11 -8.72 39.20
C SER A 54 3.52 -7.30 39.62
N PRO A 55 4.43 -7.12 40.59
CA PRO A 55 4.68 -5.83 41.20
C PRO A 55 5.71 -5.00 40.42
N LEU A 56 5.29 -3.86 39.88
CA LEU A 56 6.20 -2.72 39.67
C LEU A 56 5.44 -1.37 39.72
N SER A 57 4.66 -1.17 40.78
CA SER A 57 4.18 0.15 41.23
C SER A 57 3.46 0.06 42.59
N ARG A 58 4.17 0.23 43.71
CA ARG A 58 3.89 1.25 44.75
C ARG A 58 4.84 1.19 45.96
N GLU A 59 4.75 2.24 46.77
CA GLU A 59 5.67 2.59 47.85
C GLU A 59 5.55 1.72 49.11
N LEU A 60 6.54 1.92 50.00
CA LEU A 60 6.78 1.18 51.25
C LEU A 60 5.66 1.34 52.31
N PRO A 61 5.48 0.28 53.12
CA PRO A 61 5.42 0.40 54.56
C PRO A 61 6.57 -0.40 55.24
N PRO A 62 6.91 -0.11 56.52
CA PRO A 62 8.11 -0.63 57.15
C PRO A 62 7.97 -2.06 57.70
N VAL A 63 9.11 -2.75 57.83
CA VAL A 63 9.30 -3.95 58.66
C VAL A 63 10.21 -3.57 59.83
N ALA A 64 9.93 -4.11 61.01
CA ALA A 64 10.84 -4.16 62.14
C ALA A 64 10.81 -5.60 62.71
N SER A 65 11.97 -6.15 63.10
CA SER A 65 12.19 -7.53 63.60
C SER A 65 11.78 -8.67 62.64
N SER A 66 12.41 -9.85 62.62
CA SER A 66 13.70 -10.33 63.20
C SER A 66 14.02 -11.71 62.57
N ASP A 67 15.28 -12.13 62.63
CA ASP A 67 15.83 -13.47 63.02
C ASP A 67 14.97 -14.76 62.74
N GLU A 68 15.51 -15.92 62.30
CA GLU A 68 16.90 -16.40 62.12
C GLU A 68 16.94 -17.72 61.30
N LEU A 69 18.15 -18.25 61.00
CA LEU A 69 18.53 -19.69 60.74
C LEU A 69 17.73 -20.53 59.70
N SER A 70 18.31 -21.08 58.62
CA SER A 70 19.20 -22.28 58.50
C SER A 70 18.59 -23.58 59.09
N THR A 71 18.59 -24.79 58.49
CA THR A 71 19.59 -25.55 57.66
C THR A 71 18.84 -26.68 56.88
N ALA A 72 19.14 -27.06 55.62
CA ALA A 72 20.21 -27.93 55.06
C ALA A 72 19.93 -29.48 55.04
N CYS A 73 20.71 -30.24 54.23
CA CYS A 73 20.71 -31.73 54.03
C CYS A 73 19.56 -32.33 53.15
N ASN A 74 19.80 -33.02 52.01
CA ASN A 74 20.31 -34.40 51.74
C ASN A 74 19.18 -35.48 51.74
N GLU A 75 19.15 -36.57 50.93
CA GLU A 75 20.07 -37.13 49.91
C GLU A 75 19.42 -38.25 49.03
N HIS A 76 20.21 -38.78 48.07
CA HIS A 76 20.19 -40.16 47.51
C HIS A 76 19.10 -40.68 46.51
N ALA A 77 19.43 -41.83 45.89
CA ALA A 77 18.76 -42.45 44.72
C ALA A 77 18.98 -44.00 44.64
N ARG A 78 18.12 -44.73 43.89
CA ARG A 78 18.19 -46.13 43.36
C ARG A 78 16.84 -46.47 42.67
N GLY A 79 16.62 -47.52 41.84
CA GLY A 79 17.53 -48.47 41.18
C GLY A 79 16.91 -49.86 40.84
N PHE A 80 16.83 -50.23 39.55
CA PHE A 80 16.82 -51.60 38.95
C PHE A 80 15.62 -52.60 38.95
N THR A 81 15.03 -52.80 37.74
CA THR A 81 14.76 -54.05 36.95
C THR A 81 14.16 -55.37 37.49
N ASN A 82 13.18 -55.95 36.76
CA ASN A 82 13.22 -57.26 36.02
C ASN A 82 11.82 -57.60 35.37
N SER A 83 11.55 -58.61 34.50
CA SER A 83 12.31 -59.80 34.02
C SER A 83 11.84 -60.40 32.66
N ARG A 84 12.79 -60.95 31.86
CA ARG A 84 12.84 -62.23 31.07
C ARG A 84 11.80 -62.70 29.99
N TYR A 85 12.35 -62.94 28.78
CA TYR A 85 12.30 -64.15 27.89
C TYR A 85 11.09 -64.57 26.98
N VAL A 86 11.46 -65.39 25.97
CA VAL A 86 10.80 -65.90 24.72
C VAL A 86 10.66 -67.46 24.78
N PRO A 87 10.22 -68.26 23.77
CA PRO A 87 9.51 -68.04 22.47
C PRO A 87 8.35 -69.05 22.17
N VAL A 88 7.78 -69.07 20.94
CA VAL A 88 7.40 -70.26 20.09
C VAL A 88 6.73 -69.82 18.75
N SER A 89 6.52 -70.71 17.76
CA SER A 89 6.28 -70.40 16.32
C SER A 89 5.25 -71.32 15.60
N THR A 90 5.11 -71.19 14.25
CA THR A 90 4.29 -71.96 13.25
C THR A 90 2.80 -71.54 13.12
N ASN A 91 2.05 -71.69 12.01
CA ASN A 91 2.15 -72.44 10.72
C ASN A 91 1.96 -71.49 9.49
N ILE A 92 2.25 -71.74 8.19
CA ILE A 92 2.25 -72.92 7.26
C ILE A 92 0.82 -73.28 6.74
N ALA A 93 0.49 -73.46 5.44
CA ALA A 93 1.11 -73.12 4.13
C ALA A 93 0.17 -73.37 2.90
N ARG A 94 0.53 -72.83 1.70
CA ARG A 94 0.23 -73.30 0.29
C ARG A 94 -1.25 -73.42 -0.22
N ALA A 95 -1.57 -73.62 -1.53
CA ALA A 95 -1.09 -73.09 -2.83
C ALA A 95 -1.86 -73.72 -4.06
N ARG A 96 -2.11 -72.98 -5.16
CA ARG A 96 -2.37 -73.34 -6.61
C ARG A 96 -2.86 -72.07 -7.35
N GLN A 97 -2.29 -71.54 -8.47
CA GLN A 97 -2.06 -72.00 -9.86
C GLN A 97 -3.31 -72.07 -10.79
N PRO A 98 -3.22 -71.85 -12.13
CA PRO A 98 -2.35 -70.91 -12.89
C PRO A 98 -2.97 -70.32 -14.22
N ARG A 99 -2.23 -69.44 -14.95
CA ARG A 99 -2.37 -69.06 -16.40
C ARG A 99 -3.66 -68.29 -16.82
N SER A 100 -3.78 -67.60 -17.97
CA SER A 100 -2.82 -66.93 -18.91
C SER A 100 -3.59 -66.07 -19.94
N ALA A 101 -2.99 -65.06 -20.58
CA ALA A 101 -3.57 -64.33 -21.74
C ALA A 101 -2.52 -64.01 -22.83
N ARG A 102 -2.97 -63.81 -24.09
CA ARG A 102 -2.15 -63.73 -25.32
C ARG A 102 -2.45 -62.48 -26.16
N GLU A 103 -1.39 -61.92 -26.74
CA GLU A 103 -1.23 -61.48 -28.15
C GLU A 103 -2.21 -60.43 -28.77
N ALA A 104 -1.94 -60.02 -30.01
CA ALA A 104 -2.55 -58.89 -30.75
C ALA A 104 -2.93 -59.34 -32.19
N PRO A 105 -2.83 -58.54 -33.28
CA PRO A 105 -3.23 -57.14 -33.58
C PRO A 105 -4.23 -57.07 -34.78
N LEU A 106 -4.59 -55.88 -35.32
CA LEU A 106 -5.02 -55.71 -36.74
C LEU A 106 -4.97 -54.23 -37.25
N ARG A 107 -5.25 -54.04 -38.56
CA ARG A 107 -5.06 -52.80 -39.39
C ARG A 107 -6.39 -51.96 -39.52
N THR A 108 -6.59 -50.85 -40.27
CA THR A 108 -5.98 -50.31 -41.53
C THR A 108 -6.44 -48.86 -41.91
N LEU A 109 -5.63 -48.12 -42.72
CA LEU A 109 -5.99 -47.19 -43.85
C LEU A 109 -6.45 -45.68 -43.72
N ARG A 110 -5.91 -44.87 -44.67
CA ARG A 110 -6.43 -43.66 -45.41
C ARG A 110 -6.32 -42.20 -44.89
N ASP A 111 -5.18 -41.57 -45.19
CA ASP A 111 -4.90 -40.49 -46.20
C ASP A 111 -5.86 -39.31 -46.55
N LEU A 112 -5.23 -38.22 -47.02
CA LEU A 112 -5.74 -36.94 -47.59
C LEU A 112 -6.38 -35.98 -46.54
N ASP A 113 -6.27 -34.65 -46.59
CA ASP A 113 -5.85 -33.62 -47.58
C ASP A 113 -5.35 -32.36 -46.75
N LYS A 114 -4.68 -31.28 -47.19
CA LYS A 114 -4.26 -30.70 -48.50
C LYS A 114 -3.01 -29.79 -48.31
N ALA A 115 -2.50 -29.16 -49.38
CA ALA A 115 -1.43 -28.14 -49.36
C ALA A 115 -1.82 -26.82 -50.09
N SER A 116 -0.92 -25.81 -50.03
CA SER A 116 -0.71 -24.66 -50.96
C SER A 116 -0.96 -23.21 -50.47
N HIS A 117 -0.15 -22.29 -51.04
CA HIS A 117 -0.15 -20.81 -51.12
C HIS A 117 -0.48 -19.92 -49.88
N ALA A 118 0.20 -18.81 -49.53
CA ALA A 118 1.18 -17.87 -50.14
C ALA A 118 0.61 -16.50 -50.62
N SER A 119 1.26 -15.43 -50.15
CA SER A 119 1.32 -14.04 -50.68
C SER A 119 0.07 -13.12 -50.63
N VAL A 120 0.24 -11.89 -50.07
CA VAL A 120 0.20 -10.57 -50.79
C VAL A 120 0.12 -9.36 -49.81
N LYS A 121 0.75 -8.26 -50.24
CA LYS A 121 0.85 -6.86 -49.73
C LYS A 121 -0.50 -6.25 -49.26
N ALA A 122 -0.65 -5.38 -48.24
CA ALA A 122 0.06 -4.14 -47.80
C ALA A 122 -0.48 -2.81 -48.42
N PHE A 123 -0.25 -1.67 -47.74
CA PHE A 123 -0.67 -0.27 -48.10
C PHE A 123 -2.20 0.04 -47.97
N SER A 124 -2.71 1.28 -47.77
CA SER A 124 -2.11 2.60 -47.44
C SER A 124 -3.05 3.57 -46.69
N ARG A 125 -2.56 4.81 -46.46
CA ARG A 125 -3.19 6.01 -45.86
C ARG A 125 -4.35 6.61 -46.69
N ARG A 126 -5.27 7.35 -46.03
CA ARG A 126 -5.75 8.75 -46.29
C ARG A 126 -7.08 9.02 -45.53
N THR A 127 -7.20 9.99 -44.60
CA THR A 127 -7.33 11.48 -44.65
C THR A 127 -8.71 12.04 -45.05
N LEU A 128 -9.02 13.28 -44.60
CA LEU A 128 -10.29 14.04 -44.67
C LEU A 128 -11.32 13.58 -43.61
N ALA A 129 -11.94 14.37 -42.72
CA ALA A 129 -12.16 15.83 -42.53
C ALA A 129 -13.42 16.43 -43.18
N ASN A 130 -14.50 16.61 -42.38
CA ASN A 130 -15.17 17.91 -42.22
C ASN A 130 -16.14 18.03 -41.02
N ARG A 131 -16.60 19.27 -40.75
CA ARG A 131 -17.57 19.67 -39.69
C ARG A 131 -18.94 20.13 -40.31
N PRO A 132 -19.80 20.99 -39.69
CA PRO A 132 -20.83 20.65 -38.69
C PRO A 132 -22.23 21.31 -38.94
N ARG A 133 -23.22 21.06 -38.05
CA ARG A 133 -24.38 21.95 -37.68
C ARG A 133 -25.06 21.34 -36.41
N ARG A 134 -25.56 22.03 -35.35
CA ARG A 134 -26.50 23.18 -35.16
C ARG A 134 -27.91 22.83 -35.72
N ARG A 135 -29.08 22.96 -35.06
CA ARG A 135 -29.64 23.73 -33.89
C ARG A 135 -30.76 22.90 -33.16
N ALA A 136 -31.58 23.41 -32.22
CA ALA A 136 -31.34 24.07 -30.90
C ALA A 136 -32.67 24.60 -30.23
N LYS A 137 -32.89 24.36 -28.91
CA LYS A 137 -33.97 24.91 -28.02
C LYS A 137 -35.42 24.40 -28.29
N MET A 138 -36.38 24.38 -27.34
CA MET A 138 -36.57 25.20 -26.12
C MET A 138 -37.53 24.58 -25.06
N ALA A 139 -37.41 24.97 -23.78
CA ALA A 139 -38.42 24.77 -22.72
C ALA A 139 -39.56 25.83 -22.76
N PRO A 140 -40.57 25.77 -21.86
CA PRO A 140 -40.50 26.62 -20.65
C PRO A 140 -41.26 26.13 -19.37
N LYS A 141 -40.88 26.68 -18.21
CA LYS A 141 -41.68 27.42 -17.18
C LYS A 141 -43.21 27.18 -17.01
N ARG A 142 -43.86 27.42 -15.85
CA ARG A 142 -43.56 27.99 -14.50
C ARG A 142 -44.75 27.59 -13.56
N ASN A 143 -44.85 27.80 -12.23
CA ASN A 143 -43.98 28.17 -11.09
C ASN A 143 -44.73 27.82 -9.77
N ASP A 144 -44.15 28.08 -8.58
CA ASP A 144 -44.83 28.58 -7.34
C ASP A 144 -45.88 27.72 -6.58
N THR A 145 -46.10 27.83 -5.25
CA THR A 145 -45.37 28.51 -4.13
C THR A 145 -45.91 28.04 -2.76
N LEU A 146 -45.03 28.04 -1.72
CA LEU A 146 -45.34 28.43 -0.32
C LEU A 146 -46.38 27.60 0.50
N SER A 147 -46.49 27.66 1.83
CA SER A 147 -45.68 28.33 2.88
C SER A 147 -45.87 27.66 4.26
N ASN A 148 -44.76 27.25 4.90
CA ASN A 148 -44.52 27.29 6.37
C ASN A 148 -45.54 26.54 7.30
N ARG A 149 -45.43 26.50 8.65
CA ARG A 149 -44.50 27.14 9.62
C ARG A 149 -44.44 26.36 10.95
N SER A 150 -43.32 26.52 11.70
CA SER A 150 -43.20 26.57 13.18
C SER A 150 -43.63 25.40 14.08
N GLU A 151 -43.13 25.22 15.32
CA GLU A 151 -41.85 25.51 16.06
C GLU A 151 -42.17 25.27 17.57
N ALA A 152 -41.31 24.86 18.53
CA ALA A 152 -40.00 24.18 18.52
C ALA A 152 -39.60 23.83 19.99
N ARG A 153 -38.57 22.98 20.21
CA ARG A 153 -37.91 22.60 21.51
C ARG A 153 -38.64 21.50 22.30
N SER A 154 -38.00 20.60 23.05
CA SER A 154 -36.75 20.63 23.86
C SER A 154 -35.92 19.33 23.71
N LEU A 155 -34.58 19.32 23.76
CA LEU A 155 -33.62 19.61 24.86
C LEU A 155 -33.61 18.57 26.01
N SER A 156 -32.71 17.59 25.94
CA SER A 156 -32.08 16.97 27.13
C SER A 156 -30.68 16.41 26.84
N THR A 157 -29.88 16.37 27.89
CA THR A 157 -28.50 15.86 28.07
C THR A 157 -28.40 14.32 28.09
N ARG A 158 -27.24 13.63 28.12
CA ARG A 158 -25.81 13.87 27.72
C ARG A 158 -24.98 12.73 28.33
N GLN A 159 -24.45 11.77 27.56
CA GLN A 159 -23.37 10.90 28.02
C GLN A 159 -22.59 10.26 26.86
N ARG A 160 -21.33 9.88 27.12
CA ARG A 160 -20.40 9.21 26.20
C ARG A 160 -19.68 8.11 26.95
N HIS A 161 -19.49 6.95 26.32
CA HIS A 161 -18.40 5.97 26.41
C HIS A 161 -18.75 4.87 25.39
N SER A 162 -17.90 4.11 24.72
CA SER A 162 -16.47 4.10 24.35
C SER A 162 -16.35 2.83 23.48
N TYR A 163 -15.45 2.76 22.50
CA TYR A 163 -15.37 1.59 21.59
C TYR A 163 -13.94 1.10 21.40
N SER A 164 -13.79 -0.22 21.29
CA SER A 164 -12.51 -0.94 21.20
C SER A 164 -12.00 -1.11 19.76
N THR A 165 -10.67 -1.11 19.61
CA THR A 165 -9.94 -1.21 18.33
C THR A 165 -9.32 -2.60 18.11
N PRO A 166 -9.52 -3.23 16.93
CA PRO A 166 -8.79 -4.42 16.48
C PRO A 166 -7.62 -4.01 15.53
N PRO A 167 -6.80 -4.93 14.95
CA PRO A 167 -5.42 -5.07 15.39
C PRO A 167 -4.39 -4.39 14.44
N ARG A 168 -3.15 -4.22 14.94
CA ARG A 168 -2.02 -3.67 14.15
C ARG A 168 -1.33 -4.75 13.32
N GLU A 169 -0.87 -4.38 12.12
CA GLU A 169 0.18 -5.13 11.41
C GLU A 169 1.53 -5.07 12.17
N SER A 170 2.40 -6.06 11.95
CA SER A 170 3.66 -6.18 12.67
C SER A 170 4.63 -5.04 12.36
N ARG A 171 4.91 -4.21 13.36
CA ARG A 171 6.03 -3.26 13.35
C ARG A 171 7.33 -4.01 13.62
N ASP A 172 8.37 -3.67 12.88
CA ASP A 172 9.76 -3.95 13.28
C ASP A 172 10.10 -3.05 14.48
N PRO A 173 10.45 -3.60 15.66
CA PRO A 173 10.81 -2.78 16.83
C PRO A 173 12.09 -1.96 16.64
N ASN A 174 13.00 -2.42 15.78
CA ASN A 174 14.36 -1.87 15.63
C ASN A 174 14.51 -0.94 14.43
N GLN A 175 13.43 -0.67 13.69
CA GLN A 175 13.39 0.43 12.73
C GLN A 175 12.97 1.72 13.42
N PRO A 176 13.84 2.75 13.52
CA PRO A 176 13.43 4.03 14.07
C PRO A 176 12.28 4.60 13.24
N ILE A 177 11.19 4.96 13.92
CA ILE A 177 10.12 5.75 13.30
C ILE A 177 10.73 7.12 12.99
N ALA A 178 11.13 7.30 11.73
CA ALA A 178 11.50 8.58 11.16
C ALA A 178 10.27 9.50 11.23
N ASN A 179 10.10 10.15 12.38
CA ASN A 179 9.24 11.30 12.54
C ASN A 179 9.77 12.39 11.62
N PHE A 180 9.21 12.49 10.41
CA PHE A 180 9.44 13.61 9.50
C PHE A 180 8.81 14.90 10.06
N ARG A 181 9.35 15.37 11.19
CA ARG A 181 9.35 16.76 11.60
C ARG A 181 10.56 17.41 10.92
N CYS A 182 10.40 17.73 9.64
CA CYS A 182 11.28 18.72 9.02
C CYS A 182 10.94 20.07 9.66
N ILE A 183 11.66 20.42 10.71
CA ILE A 183 11.63 21.77 11.28
C ILE A 183 12.71 22.56 10.54
N SER A 184 12.33 23.18 9.43
CA SER A 184 13.05 24.31 8.85
C SER A 184 12.46 25.57 9.50
N VAL A 185 13.26 26.35 10.24
CA VAL A 185 12.76 27.48 11.04
C VAL A 185 12.71 28.74 10.18
N ALA A 186 11.70 28.82 9.32
CA ALA A 186 11.31 30.11 8.75
C ALA A 186 10.86 31.05 9.89
N PRO A 187 11.35 32.30 9.97
CA PRO A 187 11.00 33.20 11.08
C PRO A 187 9.50 33.46 11.16
N GLN A 188 8.91 33.27 12.34
CA GLN A 188 7.56 33.73 12.63
C GLN A 188 7.59 35.17 13.13
N GLU A 189 6.98 36.09 12.38
CA GLU A 189 6.61 37.39 12.94
C GLU A 189 5.51 37.21 14.00
N ALA A 190 5.69 37.86 15.15
CA ALA A 190 4.80 37.68 16.29
C ALA A 190 3.45 38.39 16.10
N ARG A 191 2.35 37.67 16.34
CA ARG A 191 1.05 38.26 16.68
C ARG A 191 0.55 37.66 17.98
N PHE A 192 0.69 38.40 19.07
CA PHE A 192 0.04 38.09 20.34
C PHE A 192 -1.48 38.27 20.20
N SER A 193 -2.26 37.33 20.73
CA SER A 193 -3.72 37.45 20.84
C SER A 193 -4.19 36.96 22.21
N GLY A 194 -4.61 37.90 23.07
CA GLY A 194 -5.24 37.59 24.35
C GLY A 194 -6.71 37.17 24.22
N LEU A 195 -7.17 36.37 25.18
CA LEU A 195 -8.55 35.88 25.38
C LEU A 195 -9.15 36.54 26.64
N PRO A 196 -10.48 36.49 26.92
CA PRO A 196 -11.68 36.24 26.10
C PRO A 196 -12.67 37.47 26.25
N SER A 197 -14.01 37.48 26.37
CA SER A 197 -15.12 36.50 26.32
C SER A 197 -16.52 37.13 26.06
N LEU A 198 -17.41 36.36 25.42
CA LEU A 198 -18.86 36.19 25.73
C LEU A 198 -19.94 37.29 25.51
N LYS A 199 -21.16 36.79 25.15
CA LYS A 199 -22.53 37.38 25.16
C LYS A 199 -22.81 38.48 24.10
N SER A 200 -23.59 38.21 23.02
CA SER A 200 -25.07 38.12 22.90
C SER A 200 -25.77 39.50 22.87
N LEU A 201 -26.70 39.84 21.95
CA LEU A 201 -28.00 39.17 21.71
C LEU A 201 -28.60 39.46 20.29
N SER A 202 -29.88 39.11 20.10
CA SER A 202 -30.63 38.96 18.83
C SER A 202 -31.41 40.17 18.28
N VAL A 203 -31.56 40.24 16.95
CA VAL A 203 -32.72 40.79 16.16
C VAL A 203 -32.77 39.94 14.86
N ILE A 204 -33.82 39.21 14.40
CA ILE A 204 -35.29 39.37 14.25
C ILE A 204 -35.73 40.15 13.00
N LYS A 205 -36.24 39.41 11.99
CA LYS A 205 -37.29 39.70 10.95
C LYS A 205 -37.30 41.05 10.15
N LYS A 206 -37.97 41.18 8.98
CA LYS A 206 -38.31 40.28 7.83
C LYS A 206 -39.23 41.03 6.85
N GLU A 207 -38.79 41.27 5.60
CA GLU A 207 -39.54 41.76 4.41
C GLU A 207 -38.66 41.52 3.16
N GLY A 208 -39.09 41.52 1.89
CA GLY A 208 -40.36 41.16 1.20
C GLY A 208 -40.08 40.00 0.21
N GLU A 209 -40.98 39.37 -0.56
CA GLU A 209 -41.91 39.89 -1.58
C GLU A 209 -41.20 40.57 -2.78
N GLU A 210 -41.45 40.24 -4.06
CA GLU A 210 -42.43 39.28 -4.62
C GLU A 210 -42.08 38.63 -6.00
N ARG A 211 -42.86 37.59 -6.31
CA ARG A 211 -43.25 36.89 -7.58
C ARG A 211 -42.72 37.25 -9.00
N ARG A 212 -42.70 36.20 -9.84
CA ARG A 212 -42.97 36.17 -11.32
C ARG A 212 -41.97 36.94 -12.21
N GLY A 213 -42.25 37.34 -13.47
CA GLY A 213 -42.70 36.53 -14.64
C GLY A 213 -41.52 36.15 -15.58
N GLU A 214 -41.46 35.00 -16.25
CA GLU A 214 -42.04 34.70 -17.60
C GLU A 214 -41.47 35.55 -18.76
N ARG A 215 -40.45 35.07 -19.52
CA ARG A 215 -40.53 34.66 -20.98
C ARG A 215 -40.09 35.83 -21.92
N ARG A 216 -39.70 35.69 -23.22
CA ARG A 216 -39.10 34.60 -24.06
C ARG A 216 -38.57 35.22 -25.39
N LYS A 217 -37.36 34.82 -25.87
CA LYS A 217 -36.81 35.06 -27.25
C LYS A 217 -36.67 36.56 -27.65
N GLY A 218 -36.13 36.97 -28.81
CA GLY A 218 -35.22 36.33 -29.81
C GLY A 218 -33.77 36.83 -29.66
N GLU A 219 -32.71 36.27 -30.25
CA GLU A 219 -32.39 36.20 -31.70
C GLU A 219 -32.32 37.61 -32.33
N ARG A 220 -31.13 38.21 -32.50
CA ARG A 220 -30.15 38.09 -33.64
C ARG A 220 -30.31 39.29 -34.60
N SER A 221 -29.27 39.83 -35.24
CA SER A 221 -27.84 39.48 -35.37
C SER A 221 -27.00 40.72 -35.76
N THR A 222 -25.69 40.52 -36.05
CA THR A 222 -24.86 41.32 -37.00
C THR A 222 -24.55 42.79 -36.61
N ASP A 223 -23.38 43.37 -36.87
CA ASP A 223 -22.07 42.83 -37.35
C ASP A 223 -20.88 43.72 -36.88
N SER A 224 -19.73 43.62 -37.55
CA SER A 224 -18.57 44.54 -37.63
C SER A 224 -18.78 46.02 -37.24
N GLY A 225 -17.79 46.78 -36.74
CA GLY A 225 -16.34 46.51 -36.62
C GLY A 225 -15.48 47.47 -37.48
N LEU A 226 -14.26 47.81 -36.99
CA LEU A 226 -13.27 48.76 -37.58
C LEU A 226 -13.67 50.26 -37.56
N THR A 227 -12.77 51.27 -37.61
CA THR A 227 -11.42 51.56 -37.02
C THR A 227 -11.06 53.03 -37.35
N LYS A 228 -9.94 53.55 -36.80
CA LYS A 228 -9.22 54.80 -37.22
C LYS A 228 -9.92 56.11 -36.76
N LYS A 229 -9.25 57.28 -36.63
CA LYS A 229 -7.87 57.72 -36.94
C LYS A 229 -7.54 59.03 -36.18
N LEU A 230 -6.24 59.39 -36.04
CA LEU A 230 -5.70 60.78 -35.84
C LEU A 230 -6.09 61.50 -34.50
N ASP A 231 -5.40 62.54 -33.99
CA ASP A 231 -4.06 63.13 -34.30
C ASP A 231 -3.44 63.82 -33.04
N ALA A 232 -2.31 64.54 -33.21
CA ALA A 232 -1.54 65.30 -32.21
C ALA A 232 -2.22 66.66 -31.79
N GLU A 233 -1.66 67.62 -31.03
CA GLU A 233 -0.28 67.94 -30.58
C GLU A 233 -0.26 68.97 -29.39
N GLY A 234 0.92 69.28 -28.80
CA GLY A 234 1.15 70.41 -27.85
C GLY A 234 0.88 70.12 -26.34
N GLY A 235 1.55 70.71 -25.34
CA GLY A 235 2.58 71.78 -25.27
C GLY A 235 2.02 73.11 -24.72
N LEU A 236 2.63 73.88 -23.79
CA LEU A 236 3.89 73.81 -23.02
C LEU A 236 3.80 74.62 -21.70
N LYS A 237 4.61 74.26 -20.67
CA LYS A 237 5.20 75.14 -19.60
C LYS A 237 4.20 75.92 -18.67
N GLU A 238 4.58 76.64 -17.60
CA GLU A 238 5.90 77.15 -17.11
C GLU A 238 6.04 77.14 -15.55
N ALA A 239 6.96 77.94 -14.99
CA ALA A 239 7.43 77.97 -13.59
C ALA A 239 6.56 78.90 -12.66
N GLU A 240 6.90 79.35 -11.43
CA GLU A 240 8.10 79.31 -10.56
C GLU A 240 7.72 79.66 -9.07
N GLY A 241 8.65 79.53 -8.11
CA GLY A 241 8.53 80.11 -6.74
C GLY A 241 7.68 79.34 -5.71
N GLY A 242 7.72 79.62 -4.39
CA GLY A 242 8.52 80.61 -3.65
C GLY A 242 8.48 80.39 -2.11
N VAL A 243 9.33 81.09 -1.35
CA VAL A 243 9.55 80.92 0.10
C VAL A 243 8.47 81.59 0.96
N GLY A 244 8.16 81.05 2.16
CA GLY A 244 7.34 81.76 3.17
C GLY A 244 7.35 81.12 4.58
N SER A 245 7.56 81.93 5.63
CA SER A 245 7.63 81.48 7.03
C SER A 245 7.21 82.57 8.04
N MET A 246 6.33 82.26 9.01
CA MET A 246 6.13 82.94 10.33
C MET A 246 5.08 82.12 11.14
N LEU A 247 5.27 81.80 12.44
CA LEU A 247 5.00 82.58 13.68
C LEU A 247 3.51 82.99 13.86
N ALA A 248 2.86 82.86 15.02
CA ALA A 248 3.22 82.38 16.37
C ALA A 248 1.99 81.64 17.02
N VAL A 249 1.87 81.21 18.30
CA VAL A 249 2.03 81.88 19.62
C VAL A 249 2.14 80.82 20.77
N LEU A 250 2.76 81.17 21.91
CA LEU A 250 2.96 80.39 23.15
C LEU A 250 1.97 80.79 24.28
N PRO A 251 1.67 79.98 25.34
CA PRO A 251 2.45 80.14 26.61
C PRO A 251 2.47 79.00 27.70
N LYS A 252 3.51 79.04 28.56
CA LYS A 252 3.59 78.67 30.02
C LYS A 252 3.55 77.17 30.44
N ARG A 253 4.62 76.61 31.07
CA ARG A 253 5.08 76.59 32.52
C ARG A 253 4.28 75.60 33.39
N LYS A 254 4.80 74.81 34.38
CA LYS A 254 5.97 74.75 35.31
C LYS A 254 6.46 73.24 35.47
N LEU A 255 7.47 72.76 36.22
CA LEU A 255 8.78 73.18 36.82
C LEU A 255 9.52 71.92 37.39
N ARG A 256 10.88 71.96 37.47
CA ARG A 256 11.80 71.28 38.46
C ARG A 256 11.86 69.72 38.55
N GLU A 257 12.95 69.06 39.00
CA GLU A 257 14.26 69.49 39.56
C GLU A 257 15.41 68.46 39.26
N SER A 258 16.69 68.90 39.23
CA SER A 258 17.99 68.25 39.58
C SER A 258 18.29 66.73 39.39
N THR A 259 19.48 66.19 39.03
CA THR A 259 20.86 66.60 38.58
C THR A 259 21.61 65.31 38.06
N HIS A 260 22.93 65.08 37.81
CA HIS A 260 24.24 65.75 38.07
C HIS A 260 25.38 65.27 37.08
N SER A 261 26.66 65.37 37.51
CA SER A 261 27.98 64.93 36.97
C SER A 261 28.06 63.60 36.18
N ALA A 262 28.82 63.44 35.06
CA ALA A 262 30.26 63.72 34.73
C ALA A 262 31.23 62.55 35.12
N GLN A 263 32.40 62.28 34.49
CA GLN A 263 33.38 63.15 33.76
C GLN A 263 34.26 62.36 32.72
N ARG A 264 35.28 62.98 32.08
CA ARG A 264 36.19 62.42 31.03
C ARG A 264 37.62 62.14 31.55
N TYR A 265 38.42 61.25 30.90
CA TYR A 265 39.66 61.56 30.13
C TYR A 265 40.65 60.37 29.87
N LYS A 266 41.34 60.38 28.69
CA LYS A 266 42.74 59.92 28.36
C LYS A 266 43.16 58.44 28.69
N SER A 267 44.22 57.83 28.16
CA SER A 267 45.17 58.08 27.02
C SER A 267 45.91 56.75 26.63
N ALA A 268 46.69 56.74 25.55
CA ALA A 268 47.62 55.67 25.11
C ALA A 268 49.08 55.95 25.63
N PRO A 269 50.22 55.29 25.21
CA PRO A 269 50.44 54.27 24.17
C PRO A 269 51.59 53.20 24.41
N THR A 270 52.00 52.49 23.31
CA THR A 270 53.36 51.97 22.93
C THR A 270 54.10 50.76 23.59
N PHE A 271 54.58 49.84 22.71
CA PHE A 271 55.91 49.14 22.65
C PHE A 271 56.24 48.04 23.70
N GLU A 272 57.10 47.00 23.48
CA GLU A 272 57.96 46.60 22.33
C GLU A 272 58.32 45.06 22.28
N GLN A 273 58.89 44.60 21.15
CA GLN A 273 59.99 43.60 20.87
C GLN A 273 60.48 42.56 21.95
N VAL A 274 61.14 41.39 21.68
CA VAL A 274 61.79 40.75 20.49
C VAL A 274 62.08 39.22 20.69
N LEU A 275 62.33 38.46 19.59
CA LEU A 275 63.03 37.13 19.37
C LEU A 275 63.22 36.09 20.53
N ARG A 276 63.18 34.76 20.33
CA ARG A 276 64.10 33.92 19.50
C ARG A 276 63.62 32.44 19.37
N SER A 277 64.31 31.64 18.54
CA SER A 277 64.16 30.16 18.32
C SER A 277 65.57 29.48 18.40
N PRO A 278 65.87 28.20 18.03
CA PRO A 278 65.08 27.07 17.46
C PRO A 278 65.45 25.63 18.01
N ASN A 279 65.17 24.55 17.24
CA ASN A 279 65.68 23.13 17.33
C ASN A 279 65.15 22.25 18.50
N SER A 280 65.18 20.89 18.53
CA SER A 280 65.20 19.73 17.58
C SER A 280 65.17 18.40 18.40
N GLY A 281 64.78 17.17 17.97
CA GLY A 281 64.15 16.63 16.74
C GLY A 281 64.18 15.07 16.66
N SER A 282 63.34 14.46 15.80
CA SER A 282 63.41 13.09 15.16
C SER A 282 63.45 11.73 15.95
N SER A 283 62.55 10.79 15.54
CA SER A 283 62.62 9.28 15.56
C SER A 283 62.78 8.50 16.90
N GLY A 284 62.31 7.24 17.08
CA GLY A 284 61.42 6.35 16.28
C GLY A 284 61.49 4.84 16.68
N ILE A 285 60.54 4.01 16.18
CA ILE A 285 60.56 2.50 16.07
C ILE A 285 60.11 1.64 17.31
N GLU A 286 59.55 0.45 17.04
CA GLU A 286 58.96 -0.63 17.92
C GLU A 286 60.03 -1.72 18.33
N PRO A 287 59.78 -2.93 18.95
CA PRO A 287 58.52 -3.67 19.27
C PRO A 287 58.40 -4.54 20.57
N ILE A 288 57.20 -5.16 20.71
CA ILE A 288 56.66 -6.30 21.52
C ILE A 288 57.59 -7.57 21.54
N PRO A 289 57.69 -8.48 22.59
CA PRO A 289 56.60 -9.21 23.32
C PRO A 289 56.79 -9.75 24.81
N THR A 290 55.81 -10.55 25.30
CA THR A 290 55.89 -11.84 26.10
C THR A 290 55.73 -11.99 27.65
N SER A 291 54.65 -12.71 28.08
CA SER A 291 54.52 -13.79 29.13
C SER A 291 54.93 -13.61 30.63
N ARG A 292 54.40 -14.30 31.67
CA ARG A 292 53.26 -15.26 31.91
C ARG A 292 53.06 -15.50 33.45
N LEU A 293 51.79 -15.66 33.93
CA LEU A 293 51.30 -16.51 35.08
C LEU A 293 51.85 -16.27 36.54
N PHE A 294 51.19 -16.62 37.68
CA PHE A 294 49.88 -17.25 37.99
C PHE A 294 49.43 -17.01 39.48
N VAL A 295 48.15 -17.32 39.83
CA VAL A 295 47.63 -17.79 41.17
C VAL A 295 47.67 -16.79 42.36
N LEU A 296 46.67 -16.60 43.25
CA LEU A 296 45.25 -17.01 43.51
C LEU A 296 44.60 -15.83 44.35
N ALA A 297 43.30 -15.70 44.70
CA ALA A 297 42.12 -16.59 44.77
C ALA A 297 40.76 -15.82 44.65
N ASN A 298 39.67 -16.57 44.41
CA ASN A 298 38.25 -16.37 44.82
C ASN A 298 37.63 -14.94 44.80
N LYS A 299 36.50 -14.68 44.12
CA LYS A 299 35.18 -15.35 44.33
C LYS A 299 34.19 -15.16 43.14
N VAL A 300 33.03 -15.82 43.25
CA VAL A 300 31.98 -16.06 42.22
C VAL A 300 31.14 -14.81 41.83
N GLU A 301 30.57 -14.82 40.62
CA GLU A 301 29.61 -13.85 40.04
C GLU A 301 28.29 -13.71 40.85
N PRO A 302 27.50 -12.63 40.65
CA PRO A 302 26.42 -12.69 39.65
C PRO A 302 26.17 -11.38 38.86
N ARG A 303 25.17 -11.43 37.95
CA ARG A 303 24.69 -10.34 37.07
C ARG A 303 24.04 -9.18 37.85
N PRO A 304 23.97 -7.97 37.26
CA PRO A 304 22.90 -7.00 37.50
C PRO A 304 21.94 -6.89 36.29
N GLU A 305 20.67 -6.59 36.56
CA GLU A 305 19.64 -6.23 35.56
C GLU A 305 19.40 -4.70 35.56
N GLU A 306 18.55 -4.22 34.66
CA GLU A 306 18.12 -2.81 34.54
C GLU A 306 17.06 -2.47 35.61
N GLU A 307 16.97 -1.20 36.04
CA GLU A 307 15.76 -0.35 35.82
C GLU A 307 15.88 1.08 36.40
N LEU A 308 14.82 1.84 36.16
CA LEU A 308 14.62 3.30 36.21
C LEU A 308 14.82 3.98 37.57
N CYS A 309 14.95 5.31 37.51
CA CYS A 309 14.38 6.20 38.53
C CYS A 309 13.58 7.34 37.87
N ILE A 310 12.49 7.77 38.50
CA ILE A 310 11.50 8.75 37.97
C ILE A 310 11.58 10.04 38.81
N LEU A 311 11.32 11.20 38.20
CA LEU A 311 11.11 12.47 38.91
C LEU A 311 9.91 13.26 38.38
N GLU A 312 8.91 13.45 39.24
CA GLU A 312 8.08 14.66 39.27
C GLU A 312 8.18 15.27 40.67
N SER A 313 8.35 16.59 40.76
CA SER A 313 8.10 17.36 41.99
C SER A 313 7.75 18.82 41.64
N SER A 314 7.02 19.48 42.52
CA SER A 314 6.28 20.71 42.20
C SER A 314 6.84 21.98 42.84
N SER A 315 6.92 23.05 42.03
CA SER A 315 6.73 24.47 42.40
C SER A 315 7.34 25.04 43.70
N SER A 316 8.24 26.03 43.55
CA SER A 316 8.14 27.40 44.12
C SER A 316 9.52 28.04 44.39
N ALA A 317 9.52 29.34 44.75
CA ALA A 317 10.67 30.27 44.82
C ALA A 317 11.86 29.76 45.69
N TRP A 318 13.12 30.12 45.41
CA TRP A 318 13.64 31.50 45.50
C TRP A 318 14.90 31.79 44.63
N ARG A 319 15.31 33.07 44.60
CA ARG A 319 16.44 33.58 43.80
C ARG A 319 17.81 33.28 44.43
N LYS A 320 18.77 32.83 43.62
CA LYS A 320 20.16 33.37 43.54
C LYS A 320 20.84 32.84 42.26
N GLY A 321 21.71 33.64 41.65
CA GLY A 321 22.27 33.35 40.32
C GLY A 321 23.65 32.69 40.35
N ALA A 322 23.91 31.80 39.39
CA ALA A 322 25.23 31.32 39.02
C ALA A 322 25.55 31.71 37.56
N ARG A 323 26.83 31.91 37.24
CA ARG A 323 27.26 32.52 35.98
C ARG A 323 27.35 31.46 34.88
N CYS A 324 26.84 31.77 33.69
CA CYS A 324 27.25 31.04 32.49
C CYS A 324 28.71 31.40 32.19
N ILE A 325 29.63 30.47 32.42
CA ILE A 325 31.02 30.61 31.96
C ILE A 325 31.03 30.27 30.47
N MET A 326 31.24 31.27 29.62
CA MET A 326 31.64 31.00 28.25
C MET A 326 33.02 30.37 28.27
N ARG A 327 33.18 29.20 27.66
CA ARG A 327 34.48 28.68 27.25
C ARG A 327 34.72 29.12 25.81
N ASP A 328 35.39 30.26 25.67
CA ASP A 328 35.98 30.66 24.40
C ASP A 328 37.09 29.67 23.98
N GLY A 329 37.38 29.62 22.68
CA GLY A 329 38.76 29.39 22.25
C GLY A 329 39.29 27.96 22.10
N ILE A 330 38.48 26.97 21.72
CA ILE A 330 39.02 25.82 20.96
C ILE A 330 38.24 25.65 19.65
N SER A 331 38.92 25.94 18.54
CA SER A 331 38.46 25.59 17.20
C SER A 331 38.52 24.08 17.04
N THR A 332 37.36 23.42 17.05
CA THR A 332 37.24 22.05 16.55
C THR A 332 37.34 22.07 15.03
N LEU A 333 38.58 22.00 14.54
CA LEU A 333 38.91 21.74 13.15
C LEU A 333 38.11 20.54 12.64
N ILE A 334 37.08 20.81 11.84
CA ILE A 334 36.40 19.80 11.03
C ILE A 334 37.47 19.26 10.07
N ARG A 335 38.02 18.08 10.37
CA ARG A 335 39.05 17.43 9.55
C ARG A 335 38.45 17.03 8.20
N ARG A 336 38.57 17.89 7.21
CA ARG A 336 38.03 17.68 5.85
C ARG A 336 38.64 16.45 5.14
N ASP A 337 39.73 15.92 5.70
CA ASP A 337 40.48 14.76 5.22
C ASP A 337 39.88 13.41 5.67
N THR A 338 38.83 13.39 6.49
CA THR A 338 38.14 12.16 6.93
C THR A 338 36.85 11.85 6.14
N ARG A 339 36.68 12.42 4.96
CA ARG A 339 35.51 12.17 4.08
C ARG A 339 35.42 10.68 3.69
N PRO A 340 34.23 10.07 3.66
CA PRO A 340 34.08 8.64 3.40
C PRO A 340 34.32 8.28 1.93
N GLU A 341 35.30 7.40 1.66
CA GLU A 341 35.56 6.88 0.31
C GLU A 341 34.97 5.47 0.06
N PRO A 342 34.47 5.17 -1.16
CA PRO A 342 33.87 3.87 -1.53
C PRO A 342 34.79 2.65 -1.36
N ALA A 343 34.70 1.96 -0.21
CA ALA A 343 35.52 0.80 0.15
C ALA A 343 35.15 -0.52 -0.57
N ILE A 344 34.52 -0.46 -1.74
CA ILE A 344 34.05 -1.64 -2.48
C ILE A 344 35.22 -2.33 -3.19
N ARG A 345 35.73 -3.40 -2.58
CA ARG A 345 36.66 -4.33 -3.25
C ARG A 345 35.90 -5.08 -4.34
N CYS A 346 36.40 -5.00 -5.57
CA CYS A 346 35.85 -5.65 -6.75
C CYS A 346 37.00 -5.97 -7.71
N SER A 347 37.33 -7.25 -7.85
CA SER A 347 38.30 -7.76 -8.83
C SER A 347 37.82 -7.54 -10.27
N THR A 348 36.50 -7.67 -10.50
CA THR A 348 35.86 -7.48 -11.80
C THR A 348 36.09 -6.07 -12.37
N LEU A 349 36.11 -5.03 -11.52
CA LEU A 349 36.39 -3.65 -11.94
C LEU A 349 37.88 -3.35 -12.19
N ARG A 350 38.79 -4.31 -11.93
CA ARG A 350 40.23 -4.17 -12.20
C ARG A 350 40.67 -4.74 -13.55
N GLY A 351 39.73 -5.13 -14.42
CA GLY A 351 39.99 -5.47 -15.82
C GLY A 351 40.65 -6.83 -16.10
N ALA A 352 40.76 -7.71 -15.09
CA ALA A 352 41.57 -8.92 -15.17
C ALA A 352 40.96 -10.09 -15.99
N THR A 353 39.66 -10.09 -16.28
CA THR A 353 38.98 -11.21 -16.97
C THR A 353 37.93 -10.75 -17.98
N ARG A 354 37.82 -11.48 -19.10
CA ARG A 354 36.78 -11.30 -20.11
C ARG A 354 35.49 -11.92 -19.58
N LEU A 355 34.61 -11.10 -19.00
CA LEU A 355 33.40 -11.56 -18.30
C LEU A 355 32.50 -12.44 -19.20
N PRO A 356 32.01 -13.60 -18.70
CA PRO A 356 31.04 -14.41 -19.41
C PRO A 356 29.71 -13.66 -19.57
N SER A 357 29.02 -13.88 -20.68
CA SER A 357 27.67 -13.35 -20.90
C SER A 357 26.66 -14.02 -19.97
N ALA A 358 25.86 -13.22 -19.27
CA ALA A 358 24.75 -13.70 -18.45
C ALA A 358 23.84 -14.67 -19.24
N PRO A 359 23.51 -15.86 -18.70
CA PRO A 359 22.56 -16.78 -19.31
C PRO A 359 21.22 -16.12 -19.66
N ASP A 360 20.62 -16.50 -20.79
CA ASP A 360 19.24 -16.15 -21.08
C ASP A 360 18.35 -17.38 -20.95
N HIS A 361 17.50 -17.39 -19.92
CA HIS A 361 16.60 -18.50 -19.63
C HIS A 361 15.39 -18.57 -20.56
N ARG A 362 15.16 -17.55 -21.40
CA ARG A 362 13.97 -17.43 -22.25
C ARG A 362 13.95 -18.52 -23.33
N SER A 363 12.98 -19.42 -23.25
CA SER A 363 12.70 -20.40 -24.30
C SER A 363 11.72 -19.85 -25.34
N GLU A 364 11.88 -20.25 -26.60
CA GLU A 364 10.89 -20.03 -27.66
C GLU A 364 9.67 -20.97 -27.54
N ALA A 365 9.76 -22.01 -26.70
CA ALA A 365 8.69 -22.97 -26.51
C ALA A 365 7.42 -22.31 -25.92
N ARG A 366 6.26 -22.61 -26.51
CA ARG A 366 4.95 -22.18 -26.01
C ARG A 366 4.56 -22.98 -24.76
N LEU A 367 5.13 -22.63 -23.61
CA LEU A 367 4.80 -23.24 -22.32
C LEU A 367 3.31 -23.13 -22.02
N ARG A 368 2.71 -24.24 -21.59
CA ARG A 368 1.28 -24.36 -21.24
C ARG A 368 0.97 -23.85 -19.83
N THR A 369 1.66 -22.81 -19.36
CA THR A 369 1.61 -22.32 -17.97
C THR A 369 1.26 -20.84 -17.86
N ASP A 370 0.69 -20.42 -16.73
CA ASP A 370 0.59 -19.02 -16.34
C ASP A 370 1.90 -18.55 -15.68
N PRO A 371 2.40 -17.33 -15.97
CA PRO A 371 3.54 -16.72 -15.28
C PRO A 371 3.13 -16.30 -13.86
N LYS A 372 3.03 -17.31 -12.98
CA LYS A 372 2.56 -17.20 -11.61
C LYS A 372 3.25 -18.22 -10.71
N VAL A 373 3.53 -17.85 -9.46
CA VAL A 373 4.11 -18.73 -8.44
C VAL A 373 3.02 -19.30 -7.52
N LEU A 374 3.14 -20.55 -7.09
CA LEU A 374 2.42 -21.08 -5.93
C LEU A 374 3.40 -21.23 -4.77
N VAL A 375 3.12 -20.60 -3.63
CA VAL A 375 3.97 -20.66 -2.43
C VAL A 375 3.23 -21.43 -1.35
N PHE A 376 3.75 -22.60 -0.99
CA PHE A 376 3.31 -23.37 0.16
C PHE A 376 3.98 -22.86 1.42
N VAL A 377 3.15 -22.44 2.37
CA VAL A 377 3.53 -21.94 3.70
C VAL A 377 2.96 -22.83 4.80
N GLU A 378 3.58 -22.84 5.96
CA GLU A 378 3.10 -23.53 7.16
C GLU A 378 1.96 -22.75 7.83
N THR A 379 2.05 -21.41 7.82
CA THR A 379 0.98 -20.51 8.25
C THR A 379 0.99 -19.24 7.39
N LEU A 380 -0.10 -18.47 7.39
CA LEU A 380 -0.13 -17.15 6.74
C LEU A 380 0.71 -16.07 7.46
N TYR A 381 1.37 -16.42 8.57
CA TYR A 381 2.16 -15.53 9.41
C TYR A 381 3.64 -15.90 9.47
N SER A 382 4.08 -16.90 8.69
CA SER A 382 5.47 -17.35 8.65
C SER A 382 6.40 -16.22 8.16
N MET A 383 7.53 -16.04 8.84
CA MET A 383 8.47 -14.97 8.47
C MET A 383 9.15 -15.23 7.12
N LEU A 384 9.42 -16.49 6.78
CA LEU A 384 10.02 -16.83 5.49
C LEU A 384 9.03 -16.66 4.33
N GLY A 385 7.80 -17.17 4.46
CA GLY A 385 6.71 -17.00 3.50
C GLY A 385 6.31 -15.54 3.31
N LYS A 386 6.32 -14.74 4.38
CA LYS A 386 6.21 -13.28 4.30
C LYS A 386 7.34 -12.69 3.46
N ASN A 387 8.60 -13.02 3.76
CA ASN A 387 9.74 -12.50 2.99
C ASN A 387 9.70 -12.91 1.51
N ILE A 388 9.34 -14.16 1.21
CA ILE A 388 9.13 -14.67 -0.17
C ILE A 388 8.02 -13.86 -0.86
N ALA A 389 6.87 -13.66 -0.21
CA ALA A 389 5.77 -12.86 -0.75
C ALA A 389 6.19 -11.39 -0.99
N GLU A 390 6.94 -10.79 -0.07
CA GLU A 390 7.42 -9.41 -0.21
C GLU A 390 8.43 -9.24 -1.35
N LEU A 391 9.30 -10.24 -1.59
CA LEU A 391 10.20 -10.28 -2.74
C LEU A 391 9.43 -10.41 -4.06
N LEU A 392 8.44 -11.32 -4.13
CA LEU A 392 7.58 -11.51 -5.31
C LEU A 392 6.78 -10.23 -5.63
N VAL A 393 6.21 -9.56 -4.62
CA VAL A 393 5.51 -8.27 -4.75
C VAL A 393 6.45 -7.17 -5.27
N SER A 394 7.68 -7.11 -4.76
CA SER A 394 8.69 -6.11 -5.16
C SER A 394 9.06 -6.25 -6.64
N ASN A 395 9.16 -7.48 -7.13
CA ASN A 395 9.47 -7.79 -8.53
C ASN A 395 8.22 -7.92 -9.42
N ARG A 396 7.03 -7.54 -8.91
CA ARG A 396 5.71 -7.65 -9.60
C ARG A 396 5.32 -9.06 -10.06
N ILE A 397 5.93 -10.10 -9.50
CA ILE A 397 5.62 -11.50 -9.82
C ILE A 397 4.26 -11.87 -9.21
N LYS A 398 3.34 -12.38 -10.04
CA LYS A 398 2.03 -12.86 -9.58
C LYS A 398 2.21 -14.14 -8.79
N TYR A 399 1.50 -14.28 -7.66
CA TYR A 399 1.61 -15.46 -6.80
C TYR A 399 0.27 -15.88 -6.19
N LYS A 400 0.26 -17.03 -5.50
CA LYS A 400 -0.75 -17.42 -4.52
C LYS A 400 -0.02 -18.00 -3.30
N LEU A 401 -0.43 -17.63 -2.09
CA LEU A 401 -0.09 -18.37 -0.88
C LEU A 401 -1.07 -19.54 -0.69
N GLU A 402 -0.58 -20.67 -0.23
CA GLU A 402 -1.35 -21.81 0.23
C GLU A 402 -0.81 -22.29 1.57
N VAL A 403 -1.68 -22.51 2.56
CA VAL A 403 -1.29 -23.22 3.77
C VAL A 403 -1.23 -24.72 3.47
N ALA A 404 -0.12 -25.37 3.78
CA ALA A 404 0.08 -26.80 3.51
C ALA A 404 -0.90 -27.68 4.31
N GLY A 405 -2.04 -28.02 3.70
CA GLY A 405 -3.12 -28.83 4.28
C GLY A 405 -3.45 -30.08 3.46
N LYS A 406 -4.56 -30.76 3.82
CA LYS A 406 -4.97 -32.06 3.27
C LYS A 406 -5.38 -32.09 1.79
N SER A 407 -5.52 -30.94 1.13
CA SER A 407 -5.97 -30.86 -0.26
C SER A 407 -5.22 -29.77 -1.02
N LEU A 408 -4.62 -30.12 -2.16
CA LEU A 408 -3.98 -29.17 -3.05
C LEU A 408 -4.99 -28.20 -3.69
N PRO A 409 -4.57 -26.96 -4.02
CA PRO A 409 -5.37 -26.05 -4.82
C PRO A 409 -5.47 -26.55 -6.27
N VAL A 410 -6.50 -26.06 -6.98
CA VAL A 410 -6.68 -26.29 -8.42
C VAL A 410 -5.44 -25.82 -9.20
N LEU A 411 -4.65 -26.79 -9.70
CA LEU A 411 -3.38 -26.60 -10.39
C LEU A 411 -3.53 -26.27 -11.88
N THR A 412 -4.57 -26.78 -12.55
CA THR A 412 -4.85 -26.58 -13.98
C THR A 412 -6.15 -25.81 -14.21
N ASN A 413 -6.31 -25.24 -15.40
CA ASN A 413 -7.56 -24.68 -15.91
C ASN A 413 -7.67 -25.09 -17.38
N LEU A 414 -8.59 -26.00 -17.69
CA LEU A 414 -8.61 -26.74 -18.96
C LEU A 414 -7.24 -27.44 -19.19
N ASP A 415 -6.63 -27.26 -20.35
CA ASP A 415 -5.35 -27.80 -20.79
C ASP A 415 -4.11 -27.01 -20.31
N LYS A 416 -4.33 -25.96 -19.50
CA LYS A 416 -3.29 -25.02 -19.06
C LYS A 416 -2.98 -25.13 -17.57
N GLY A 417 -1.70 -25.18 -17.21
CA GLY A 417 -1.20 -25.05 -15.84
C GLY A 417 -1.30 -23.62 -15.31
N ARG A 418 -1.67 -23.45 -14.04
CA ARG A 418 -1.96 -22.14 -13.42
C ARG A 418 -0.78 -21.52 -12.67
N TYR A 419 0.35 -22.24 -12.62
CA TYR A 419 1.57 -21.83 -11.93
C TYR A 419 2.79 -22.35 -12.70
N GLY A 420 3.78 -21.48 -12.94
CA GLY A 420 5.03 -21.80 -13.65
C GLY A 420 6.16 -22.29 -12.73
N VAL A 421 6.14 -21.95 -11.44
CA VAL A 421 7.08 -22.45 -10.42
C VAL A 421 6.34 -22.67 -9.10
N LEU A 422 6.71 -23.71 -8.35
CA LEU A 422 6.26 -23.97 -6.99
C LEU A 422 7.37 -23.59 -6.00
N ILE A 423 7.03 -22.95 -4.87
CA ILE A 423 7.95 -22.70 -3.75
C ILE A 423 7.40 -23.39 -2.50
N PHE A 424 8.24 -24.10 -1.77
CA PHE A 424 7.96 -24.57 -0.41
C PHE A 424 8.87 -23.82 0.58
N GLU A 425 8.29 -23.05 1.52
CA GLU A 425 9.07 -22.40 2.58
C GLU A 425 9.67 -23.40 3.58
N ASN A 426 9.10 -24.59 3.64
CA ASN A 426 9.61 -25.73 4.38
C ASN A 426 9.53 -26.95 3.46
N LEU A 427 10.69 -27.42 2.98
CA LEU A 427 10.84 -28.58 2.10
C LEU A 427 10.22 -29.85 2.71
N ASN A 428 10.19 -29.99 4.03
CA ASN A 428 9.57 -31.15 4.69
C ASN A 428 8.07 -31.26 4.38
N LYS A 429 7.36 -30.16 4.05
CA LYS A 429 5.97 -30.21 3.59
C LYS A 429 5.80 -30.88 2.21
N TYR A 430 6.85 -30.93 1.40
CA TYR A 430 6.91 -31.69 0.13
C TYR A 430 7.40 -33.14 0.33
N LEU A 431 8.31 -33.37 1.28
CA LEU A 431 8.83 -34.71 1.62
C LEU A 431 7.84 -35.57 2.45
N GLN A 432 6.98 -34.91 3.23
CA GLN A 432 5.98 -35.54 4.11
C GLN A 432 4.55 -35.41 3.58
N MET A 433 4.36 -34.87 2.36
CA MET A 433 3.06 -34.83 1.68
C MET A 433 2.50 -36.25 1.52
N ASP A 434 1.19 -36.42 1.66
CA ASP A 434 0.55 -37.71 1.42
C ASP A 434 0.75 -38.16 -0.03
N LYS A 435 0.77 -39.48 -0.23
CA LYS A 435 1.13 -40.11 -1.51
C LYS A 435 0.28 -39.57 -2.68
N TRP A 436 -1.02 -39.39 -2.48
CA TRP A 436 -1.93 -38.96 -3.54
C TRP A 436 -1.70 -37.51 -3.98
N ASN A 437 -1.67 -36.56 -3.02
CA ASN A 437 -1.35 -35.17 -3.34
C ASN A 437 0.08 -35.05 -3.93
N ARG A 438 1.04 -35.83 -3.41
CA ARG A 438 2.42 -35.84 -3.91
C ARG A 438 2.51 -36.34 -5.35
N GLU A 439 1.86 -37.45 -5.69
CA GLU A 439 1.81 -38.01 -7.05
C GLU A 439 1.11 -37.05 -8.04
N LEU A 440 0.04 -36.39 -7.62
CA LEU A 440 -0.67 -35.38 -8.41
C LEU A 440 0.22 -34.16 -8.70
N LEU A 441 0.95 -33.67 -7.69
CA LEU A 441 1.84 -32.52 -7.82
C LEU A 441 3.08 -32.86 -8.66
N ASP A 442 3.71 -34.01 -8.44
CA ASP A 442 4.85 -34.46 -9.26
C ASP A 442 4.44 -34.82 -10.69
N LYS A 443 3.19 -35.26 -10.93
CA LYS A 443 2.63 -35.36 -12.30
C LYS A 443 2.50 -33.98 -12.93
N TYR A 444 1.92 -33.00 -12.23
CA TYR A 444 1.79 -31.63 -12.71
C TYR A 444 3.15 -31.01 -13.08
N CYS A 445 4.17 -31.19 -12.25
CA CYS A 445 5.53 -30.71 -12.51
C CYS A 445 6.11 -31.27 -13.82
N ARG A 446 5.97 -32.58 -14.07
CA ARG A 446 6.45 -33.22 -15.31
C ARG A 446 5.62 -32.84 -16.54
N GLU A 447 4.29 -32.84 -16.45
CA GLU A 447 3.39 -32.59 -17.58
C GLU A 447 3.44 -31.13 -18.08
N TYR A 448 3.73 -30.18 -17.19
CA TYR A 448 3.78 -28.73 -17.48
C TYR A 448 5.19 -28.11 -17.42
N SER A 449 6.23 -28.93 -17.20
CA SER A 449 7.62 -28.47 -17.02
C SER A 449 7.76 -27.40 -15.92
N VAL A 450 7.12 -27.64 -14.78
CA VAL A 450 7.10 -26.72 -13.63
C VAL A 450 8.15 -27.14 -12.61
N GLY A 451 9.13 -26.27 -12.37
CA GLY A 451 10.17 -26.50 -11.38
C GLY A 451 9.75 -26.20 -9.93
N ILE A 452 10.56 -26.66 -8.98
CA ILE A 452 10.32 -26.50 -7.53
C ILE A 452 11.50 -25.79 -6.84
N VAL A 453 11.22 -24.75 -6.06
CA VAL A 453 12.16 -24.20 -5.07
C VAL A 453 11.77 -24.71 -3.68
N GLY A 454 12.74 -25.17 -2.89
CA GLY A 454 12.51 -25.61 -1.52
C GLY A 454 13.53 -25.03 -0.53
N PHE A 455 13.06 -24.52 0.60
CA PHE A 455 13.92 -24.13 1.71
C PHE A 455 13.99 -25.27 2.73
N ALA A 456 15.19 -25.77 3.02
CA ALA A 456 15.42 -26.79 4.03
C ALA A 456 15.47 -26.12 5.42
N PRO A 457 14.58 -26.47 6.36
CA PRO A 457 14.63 -25.91 7.70
C PRO A 457 15.72 -26.58 8.54
N SER A 458 16.36 -25.78 9.39
CA SER A 458 16.96 -26.23 10.63
C SER A 458 15.86 -26.60 11.64
N GLY A 459 16.17 -27.58 12.50
CA GLY A 459 15.34 -27.96 13.65
C GLY A 459 16.18 -27.93 14.92
N GLU A 460 15.58 -28.19 16.08
CA GLU A 460 16.30 -28.29 17.35
C GLU A 460 17.33 -29.43 17.32
N GLU A 461 17.01 -30.54 16.65
CA GLU A 461 17.94 -31.63 16.38
C GLU A 461 18.93 -31.28 15.25
N SER A 462 20.22 -31.40 15.55
CA SER A 462 21.30 -31.27 14.58
C SER A 462 21.48 -32.56 13.78
N LEU A 463 20.94 -32.58 12.56
CA LEU A 463 21.14 -33.67 11.62
C LEU A 463 22.58 -33.64 11.09
N VAL A 464 23.22 -34.80 11.00
CA VAL A 464 24.57 -34.97 10.45
C VAL A 464 24.52 -36.11 9.43
N GLY A 465 24.73 -35.80 8.16
CA GLY A 465 24.67 -36.79 7.06
C GLY A 465 23.30 -37.46 6.88
N ALA A 466 22.20 -36.81 7.27
CA ALA A 466 20.87 -37.40 7.18
C ALA A 466 20.36 -37.37 5.72
N GLN A 467 19.88 -38.50 5.20
CA GLN A 467 19.37 -38.57 3.83
C GLN A 467 17.96 -37.95 3.73
N LEU A 468 17.73 -37.09 2.74
CA LEU A 468 16.40 -36.57 2.44
C LEU A 468 15.52 -37.69 1.84
N LYS A 469 14.37 -37.92 2.48
CA LYS A 469 13.46 -39.03 2.13
C LYS A 469 13.08 -39.03 0.64
N GLY A 470 13.51 -40.08 -0.07
CA GLY A 470 13.23 -40.29 -1.50
C GLY A 470 14.24 -39.69 -2.47
N PHE A 471 15.32 -39.05 -1.99
CA PHE A 471 16.33 -38.39 -2.81
C PHE A 471 17.75 -38.88 -2.49
N PRO A 472 18.66 -39.01 -3.46
CA PRO A 472 20.08 -39.32 -3.22
C PRO A 472 20.88 -38.08 -2.78
N LEU A 473 20.35 -37.37 -1.78
CA LEU A 473 20.83 -36.09 -1.27
C LEU A 473 20.81 -36.12 0.27
N PHE A 474 21.91 -35.72 0.89
CA PHE A 474 22.11 -35.72 2.34
C PHE A 474 22.21 -34.28 2.86
N VAL A 475 21.80 -34.06 4.11
CA VAL A 475 21.84 -32.76 4.78
C VAL A 475 22.58 -32.81 6.12
N HIS A 476 23.21 -31.68 6.46
CA HIS A 476 23.74 -31.40 7.78
C HIS A 476 23.18 -30.05 8.25
N THR A 477 22.59 -29.97 9.44
CA THR A 477 21.90 -28.75 9.95
C THR A 477 22.67 -28.05 11.06
N ASN A 478 22.17 -26.87 11.49
CA ASN A 478 22.64 -26.10 12.64
C ASN A 478 24.13 -25.71 12.58
N LEU A 479 24.60 -25.34 11.39
CA LEU A 479 25.97 -24.89 11.16
C LEU A 479 26.10 -23.36 11.23
N ARG A 480 27.24 -22.91 11.77
CA ARG A 480 27.74 -21.53 11.57
C ARG A 480 28.66 -21.53 10.35
N LEU A 481 28.45 -20.56 9.46
CA LEU A 481 29.12 -20.48 8.17
C LEU A 481 29.63 -19.05 7.90
N LYS A 482 30.66 -18.92 7.08
CA LYS A 482 31.26 -17.65 6.63
C LYS A 482 31.74 -17.73 5.19
N ASP A 483 32.10 -16.59 4.62
CA ASP A 483 32.87 -16.46 3.37
C ASP A 483 32.21 -17.21 2.19
N ALA A 484 31.02 -16.75 1.79
CA ALA A 484 30.21 -17.39 0.76
C ALA A 484 30.59 -17.00 -0.67
N GLN A 485 30.45 -17.94 -1.59
CA GLN A 485 30.85 -17.85 -3.01
C GLN A 485 29.81 -18.55 -3.90
N LEU A 486 29.91 -18.33 -5.21
CA LEU A 486 28.97 -18.82 -6.23
C LEU A 486 29.65 -19.68 -7.29
N ASN A 487 28.95 -20.70 -7.77
CA ASN A 487 29.38 -21.53 -8.90
C ASN A 487 29.32 -20.75 -10.22
N ALA A 488 30.47 -20.24 -10.68
CA ALA A 488 30.59 -19.49 -11.92
C ALA A 488 30.23 -20.26 -13.20
N ALA A 489 30.13 -21.59 -13.14
CA ALA A 489 29.68 -22.42 -14.26
C ALA A 489 28.17 -22.68 -14.26
N SER A 490 27.45 -22.38 -13.17
CA SER A 490 26.03 -22.73 -13.06
C SER A 490 25.17 -21.91 -14.03
N PRO A 491 24.31 -22.55 -14.84
CA PRO A 491 23.47 -21.86 -15.82
C PRO A 491 22.36 -21.01 -15.19
N ILE A 492 22.17 -21.06 -13.87
CA ILE A 492 21.15 -20.29 -13.14
C ILE A 492 21.54 -18.80 -12.98
N LEU A 493 22.83 -18.45 -12.96
CA LEU A 493 23.33 -17.13 -12.55
C LEU A 493 23.15 -16.03 -13.63
N ARG A 494 21.91 -15.64 -13.89
CA ARG A 494 21.53 -14.63 -14.89
C ARG A 494 21.56 -13.20 -14.35
N LEU A 495 20.84 -12.92 -13.27
CA LEU A 495 20.81 -11.64 -12.56
C LEU A 495 22.07 -11.49 -11.70
N THR A 496 22.40 -12.53 -10.95
CA THR A 496 23.53 -12.60 -10.03
C THR A 496 24.85 -12.77 -10.80
N ARG A 497 25.94 -12.18 -10.29
CA ARG A 497 27.29 -12.37 -10.82
C ARG A 497 28.16 -13.15 -9.83
N SER A 498 28.87 -14.15 -10.32
CA SER A 498 29.93 -14.91 -9.64
C SER A 498 31.30 -14.25 -9.83
N GLY A 499 32.28 -14.67 -9.01
CA GLY A 499 33.68 -14.21 -9.11
C GLY A 499 34.18 -13.45 -7.88
N GLU A 500 33.30 -13.22 -6.90
CA GLU A 500 33.59 -12.49 -5.66
C GLU A 500 33.19 -13.33 -4.44
N THR A 501 33.71 -12.95 -3.26
CA THR A 501 33.41 -13.62 -1.99
C THR A 501 32.67 -12.67 -1.06
N ALA A 502 31.53 -13.12 -0.52
CA ALA A 502 30.79 -12.45 0.53
C ALA A 502 31.46 -12.80 1.87
N TRP A 503 32.54 -12.07 2.17
CA TRP A 503 33.38 -12.25 3.35
C TRP A 503 32.64 -11.99 4.68
N GLY A 504 33.06 -12.70 5.72
CA GLY A 504 32.51 -12.61 7.07
C GLY A 504 31.41 -13.63 7.36
N PRO A 505 30.89 -13.65 8.61
CA PRO A 505 29.88 -14.61 9.05
C PRO A 505 28.55 -14.41 8.32
N LEU A 506 27.93 -15.52 7.91
CA LEU A 506 26.58 -15.52 7.35
C LEU A 506 25.55 -15.28 8.47
N PRO A 507 24.40 -14.66 8.17
CA PRO A 507 23.41 -14.34 9.19
C PRO A 507 22.75 -15.61 9.75
N GLY A 508 22.86 -15.81 11.06
CA GLY A 508 22.32 -16.97 11.77
C GLY A 508 23.36 -18.04 12.11
N GLY A 509 22.98 -18.99 12.97
CA GLY A 509 23.77 -20.19 13.30
C GLY A 509 23.05 -21.48 12.93
N ASP A 510 21.98 -21.33 12.17
CA ASP A 510 20.89 -22.26 11.90
C ASP A 510 20.92 -22.74 10.45
N TRP A 511 22.11 -22.80 9.83
CA TRP A 511 22.27 -23.17 8.42
C TRP A 511 22.24 -24.67 8.19
N THR A 512 21.58 -25.07 7.10
CA THR A 512 21.68 -26.39 6.48
C THR A 512 22.68 -26.35 5.34
N ILE A 513 23.47 -27.40 5.15
CA ILE A 513 24.28 -27.63 3.93
C ILE A 513 23.93 -28.97 3.31
N PHE A 514 24.18 -29.08 2.00
CA PHE A 514 23.84 -30.24 1.18
C PHE A 514 25.08 -31.03 0.78
N GLN A 515 24.97 -32.35 0.76
CA GLN A 515 25.97 -33.29 0.27
C GLN A 515 25.31 -34.30 -0.66
N ALA A 516 25.77 -34.41 -1.90
CA ALA A 516 25.12 -35.21 -2.94
C ALA A 516 25.99 -36.39 -3.39
N ASN A 517 25.37 -37.57 -3.55
CA ASN A 517 26.03 -38.77 -4.07
C ASN A 517 25.54 -39.12 -5.49
N HIS A 518 24.96 -38.17 -6.22
CA HIS A 518 24.35 -38.40 -7.53
C HIS A 518 24.49 -37.18 -8.46
N SER A 519 24.84 -37.44 -9.73
CA SER A 519 25.14 -36.42 -10.76
C SER A 519 23.93 -35.64 -11.30
N THR A 520 22.76 -35.73 -10.65
CA THR A 520 21.67 -34.76 -10.84
C THR A 520 21.91 -33.47 -10.07
N TYR A 521 22.74 -33.50 -9.03
CA TYR A 521 22.94 -32.37 -8.13
C TYR A 521 24.20 -31.57 -8.45
N GLU A 522 24.11 -30.25 -8.37
CA GLU A 522 25.22 -29.33 -8.62
C GLU A 522 25.17 -28.16 -7.62
N PRO A 523 26.24 -27.85 -6.86
CA PRO A 523 26.28 -26.67 -6.00
C PRO A 523 26.06 -25.38 -6.80
N LEU A 524 25.12 -24.55 -6.36
CA LEU A 524 24.89 -23.19 -6.90
C LEU A 524 25.67 -22.15 -6.09
N ALA A 525 25.72 -22.34 -4.77
CA ALA A 525 26.47 -21.51 -3.83
C ALA A 525 27.09 -22.38 -2.74
N TRP A 526 28.21 -21.92 -2.19
CA TRP A 526 28.93 -22.58 -1.10
C TRP A 526 29.50 -21.58 -0.09
N ALA A 527 29.84 -22.07 1.09
CA ALA A 527 30.44 -21.31 2.18
C ALA A 527 31.42 -22.18 2.99
N HIS A 528 32.19 -21.55 3.88
CA HIS A 528 33.14 -22.22 4.76
C HIS A 528 32.57 -22.35 6.18
N ARG A 529 33.01 -23.35 6.94
CA ARG A 529 32.62 -23.51 8.36
C ARG A 529 33.22 -22.38 9.19
N ASP A 530 32.41 -21.78 10.06
CA ASP A 530 32.89 -20.80 11.03
C ASP A 530 33.27 -21.46 12.35
N SER A 531 34.49 -22.01 12.40
CA SER A 531 35.17 -22.39 13.64
C SER A 531 36.35 -21.46 13.93
N LEU A 532 36.60 -21.22 15.22
CA LEU A 532 37.82 -20.59 15.73
C LEU A 532 38.90 -21.63 16.04
N ASP A 533 38.48 -22.81 16.50
CA ASP A 533 39.37 -23.92 16.83
C ASP A 533 39.71 -24.80 15.62
N TYR A 534 41.01 -25.03 15.44
CA TYR A 534 41.67 -25.90 14.46
C TYR A 534 41.44 -25.58 12.96
N PRO A 535 42.40 -25.95 12.09
CA PRO A 535 42.26 -25.84 10.63
C PRO A 535 41.29 -26.90 10.11
N ALA A 536 39.99 -26.68 10.33
CA ALA A 536 38.93 -27.52 9.79
C ALA A 536 39.00 -27.61 8.26
N ASN A 537 38.54 -28.75 7.72
CA ASN A 537 38.66 -29.12 6.30
C ASN A 537 38.34 -27.95 5.35
N LYS A 538 39.30 -27.61 4.47
CA LYS A 538 39.20 -26.51 3.48
C LYS A 538 38.16 -26.74 2.36
N SER A 539 37.37 -27.82 2.45
CA SER A 539 36.33 -28.16 1.48
C SER A 539 35.14 -27.20 1.60
N PRO A 540 34.73 -26.49 0.53
CA PRO A 540 33.55 -25.63 0.56
C PRO A 540 32.27 -26.46 0.76
N LEU A 541 31.34 -25.96 1.59
CA LEU A 541 30.07 -26.60 1.94
C LEU A 541 28.93 -25.98 1.12
N ALA A 542 28.17 -26.80 0.38
CA ALA A 542 27.12 -26.30 -0.51
C ALA A 542 25.90 -25.80 0.29
N THR A 543 25.64 -24.49 0.22
CA THR A 543 24.53 -23.81 0.92
C THR A 543 23.27 -23.68 0.06
N VAL A 544 23.44 -23.70 -1.27
CA VAL A 544 22.34 -23.78 -2.25
C VAL A 544 22.74 -24.78 -3.32
N ILE A 545 21.83 -25.70 -3.68
CA ILE A 545 22.10 -26.78 -4.63
C ILE A 545 20.99 -26.88 -5.69
N GLN A 546 21.40 -27.03 -6.95
CA GLN A 546 20.52 -27.29 -8.09
C GLN A 546 20.28 -28.81 -8.21
N ASP A 547 19.05 -29.19 -8.55
CA ASP A 547 18.68 -30.51 -9.05
C ASP A 547 18.32 -30.38 -10.54
N HIS A 548 19.11 -31.00 -11.41
CA HIS A 548 18.87 -31.07 -12.85
C HIS A 548 17.68 -31.97 -13.22
N GLY A 549 17.04 -32.63 -12.26
CA GLY A 549 15.86 -33.48 -12.46
C GLY A 549 16.17 -34.80 -13.17
N ARG A 550 17.43 -35.22 -13.25
CA ARG A 550 17.86 -36.45 -13.94
C ARG A 550 17.37 -37.74 -13.25
N TYR A 551 16.93 -37.64 -12.00
CA TYR A 551 16.43 -38.77 -11.19
C TYR A 551 14.93 -39.04 -11.37
N ASP A 552 14.10 -38.01 -11.51
CA ASP A 552 12.63 -38.14 -11.54
C ASP A 552 11.90 -37.20 -12.53
N GLY A 553 12.63 -36.45 -13.36
CA GLY A 553 12.09 -35.56 -14.38
C GLY A 553 11.62 -34.18 -13.87
N ILE A 554 11.96 -33.79 -12.64
CA ILE A 554 11.55 -32.49 -12.05
C ILE A 554 12.79 -31.69 -11.66
N GLN A 555 12.98 -30.51 -12.27
CA GLN A 555 14.06 -29.60 -11.92
C GLN A 555 13.77 -28.86 -10.60
N ARG A 556 14.80 -28.69 -9.76
CA ARG A 556 14.66 -28.04 -8.45
C ARG A 556 15.85 -27.16 -8.08
N VAL A 557 15.62 -26.27 -7.11
CA VAL A 557 16.70 -25.59 -6.38
C VAL A 557 16.39 -25.64 -4.88
N PHE A 558 17.34 -26.14 -4.08
CA PHE A 558 17.20 -26.22 -2.63
C PHE A 558 18.12 -25.22 -1.92
N PHE A 559 17.55 -24.47 -0.98
CA PHE A 559 18.22 -23.46 -0.17
C PHE A 559 18.39 -23.95 1.26
N GLY A 560 19.62 -23.90 1.79
CA GLY A 560 19.95 -24.31 3.15
C GLY A 560 19.76 -23.22 4.22
N GLY A 561 19.32 -22.03 3.81
CA GLY A 561 19.04 -20.91 4.71
C GLY A 561 18.01 -19.94 4.09
N GLY A 562 17.26 -19.24 4.94
CA GLY A 562 16.21 -18.32 4.50
C GLY A 562 16.73 -17.04 3.83
N LEU A 563 15.80 -16.18 3.40
CA LEU A 563 16.09 -14.91 2.70
C LEU A 563 16.76 -13.80 3.55
N ARG A 564 17.19 -14.12 4.79
CA ARG A 564 17.96 -13.19 5.66
C ARG A 564 19.33 -12.86 5.07
N PHE A 565 19.96 -13.79 4.36
CA PHE A 565 21.18 -13.51 3.61
C PHE A 565 20.81 -12.84 2.28
N TRP A 566 21.34 -11.63 2.03
CA TRP A 566 20.93 -10.80 0.90
C TRP A 566 21.07 -11.51 -0.45
N LEU A 567 22.14 -12.30 -0.62
CA LEU A 567 22.45 -13.04 -1.85
C LEU A 567 21.39 -14.10 -2.19
N HIS A 568 20.72 -14.71 -1.19
CA HIS A 568 19.62 -15.65 -1.44
C HIS A 568 18.42 -14.99 -2.13
N ASN A 569 18.23 -13.67 -2.00
CA ASN A 569 17.17 -12.96 -2.72
C ASN A 569 17.48 -12.89 -4.23
N LEU A 570 18.75 -12.71 -4.61
CA LEU A 570 19.17 -12.75 -6.00
C LEU A 570 19.07 -14.17 -6.58
N LEU A 571 19.60 -15.15 -5.85
CA LEU A 571 19.55 -16.57 -6.23
C LEU A 571 18.12 -17.09 -6.33
N LEU A 572 17.17 -16.61 -5.52
CA LEU A 572 15.75 -16.96 -5.64
C LEU A 572 15.12 -16.36 -6.91
N LEU A 573 15.43 -15.11 -7.26
CA LEU A 573 14.97 -14.49 -8.51
C LEU A 573 15.57 -15.19 -9.75
N ASP A 574 16.82 -15.64 -9.66
CA ASP A 574 17.46 -16.44 -10.70
C ASP A 574 16.90 -17.85 -10.80
N SER A 575 16.63 -18.52 -9.67
CA SER A 575 15.93 -19.82 -9.63
C SER A 575 14.54 -19.70 -10.26
N LEU A 576 13.79 -18.65 -9.95
CA LEU A 576 12.48 -18.36 -10.55
C LEU A 576 12.60 -18.07 -12.05
N SER A 577 13.66 -17.39 -12.48
CA SER A 577 13.93 -17.10 -13.88
C SER A 577 14.27 -18.38 -14.67
N TYR A 578 15.11 -19.26 -14.11
CA TYR A 578 15.54 -20.52 -14.71
C TYR A 578 14.38 -21.54 -14.79
N LEU A 579 13.76 -21.85 -13.64
CA LEU A 579 12.69 -22.86 -13.50
C LEU A 579 11.36 -22.45 -14.19
N SER A 580 11.26 -21.25 -14.73
CA SER A 580 10.13 -20.78 -15.55
C SER A 580 10.48 -20.55 -17.02
N HIS A 581 11.68 -20.99 -17.46
CA HIS A 581 12.26 -20.72 -18.78
C HIS A 581 12.08 -19.25 -19.22
N GLY A 582 12.45 -18.35 -18.32
CA GLY A 582 12.43 -16.92 -18.53
C GLY A 582 11.09 -16.21 -18.19
N GLN A 583 9.96 -16.92 -18.05
CA GLN A 583 8.64 -16.27 -17.89
C GLN A 583 8.50 -15.34 -16.68
N LEU A 584 9.17 -15.64 -15.56
CA LEU A 584 9.11 -14.85 -14.32
C LEU A 584 10.22 -13.78 -14.24
N SER A 585 10.95 -13.53 -15.34
CA SER A 585 12.16 -12.70 -15.32
C SER A 585 11.88 -11.23 -15.58
N LEU A 586 12.50 -10.36 -14.78
CA LEU A 586 12.72 -8.97 -15.18
C LEU A 586 13.86 -8.86 -16.21
N SER A 587 13.85 -7.76 -16.97
CA SER A 587 14.99 -7.35 -17.79
C SER A 587 16.24 -7.13 -16.92
N LEU A 588 17.44 -7.27 -17.49
CA LEU A 588 18.70 -6.89 -16.83
C LEU A 588 19.00 -5.39 -16.94
N ASN A 589 18.26 -4.62 -17.75
CA ASN A 589 18.48 -3.18 -17.86
C ASN A 589 17.87 -2.43 -16.67
N ARG A 590 18.59 -1.46 -16.13
CA ARG A 590 18.13 -0.53 -15.09
C ARG A 590 18.34 0.91 -15.55
N MET A 591 17.35 1.74 -15.33
CA MET A 591 17.43 3.18 -15.54
C MET A 591 17.47 3.88 -14.17
N ILE A 592 18.40 4.81 -13.99
CA ILE A 592 18.64 5.53 -12.72
C ILE A 592 18.64 7.03 -13.00
N LEU A 593 17.84 7.77 -12.22
CA LEU A 593 17.87 9.22 -12.09
C LEU A 593 18.07 9.57 -10.61
N VAL A 594 18.89 10.57 -10.33
CA VAL A 594 19.06 11.13 -8.99
C VAL A 594 18.65 12.59 -9.04
N ASP A 595 17.51 12.88 -8.42
CA ASP A 595 17.01 14.23 -8.24
C ASP A 595 17.58 14.82 -6.93
N VAL A 596 18.10 16.04 -7.02
CA VAL A 596 18.60 16.84 -5.91
C VAL A 596 17.63 17.99 -5.67
N ASP A 597 16.73 17.82 -4.72
CA ASP A 597 15.78 18.85 -4.28
C ASP A 597 16.50 19.95 -3.47
N ASP A 598 15.77 20.99 -3.09
CA ASP A 598 16.22 22.07 -2.19
C ASP A 598 17.42 22.90 -2.71
N ILE A 599 17.70 22.92 -4.02
CA ILE A 599 18.75 23.77 -4.59
C ILE A 599 18.42 25.24 -4.33
N PHE A 600 19.40 25.93 -3.75
CA PHE A 600 19.34 27.26 -3.13
C PHE A 600 18.52 27.37 -1.82
N VAL A 601 17.76 26.38 -1.36
CA VAL A 601 16.84 26.53 -0.21
C VAL A 601 17.56 26.47 1.15
N GLY A 602 18.65 25.71 1.27
CA GLY A 602 19.29 25.34 2.53
C GLY A 602 19.76 26.50 3.43
N GLU A 603 19.65 26.30 4.75
CA GLU A 603 20.09 27.24 5.79
C GLU A 603 21.62 27.41 5.80
N LYS A 604 22.13 28.57 6.27
CA LYS A 604 23.56 28.88 6.26
C LYS A 604 24.39 27.84 7.03
N GLY A 605 25.50 27.40 6.46
CA GLY A 605 26.32 26.30 6.95
C GLY A 605 25.92 24.91 6.43
N THR A 606 24.80 24.80 5.69
CA THR A 606 24.32 23.54 5.08
C THR A 606 24.29 23.56 3.55
N ARG A 607 24.67 24.67 2.92
CA ARG A 607 24.67 24.83 1.46
C ARG A 607 25.95 24.26 0.84
N LEU A 608 25.99 24.21 -0.49
CA LEU A 608 27.17 23.79 -1.22
C LEU A 608 28.21 24.92 -1.26
N ARG A 609 29.48 24.55 -1.15
CA ARG A 609 30.62 25.43 -1.46
C ARG A 609 31.13 25.13 -2.87
N LYS A 610 31.97 26.01 -3.43
CA LYS A 610 32.60 25.79 -4.75
C LYS A 610 33.37 24.45 -4.84
N ASP A 611 33.97 23.96 -3.75
CA ASP A 611 34.63 22.63 -3.72
C ASP A 611 33.64 21.45 -3.70
N ASP A 612 32.44 21.62 -3.13
CA ASP A 612 31.37 20.62 -3.18
C ASP A 612 30.78 20.49 -4.57
N VAL A 613 30.58 21.60 -5.29
CA VAL A 613 30.10 21.60 -6.69
C VAL A 613 31.15 20.98 -7.62
N MET A 614 32.44 21.26 -7.41
CA MET A 614 33.52 20.57 -8.13
C MET A 614 33.53 19.06 -7.88
N ALA A 615 33.29 18.62 -6.64
CA ALA A 615 33.19 17.20 -6.30
C ALA A 615 31.93 16.54 -6.90
N LEU A 616 30.81 17.25 -6.97
CA LEU A 616 29.58 16.83 -7.65
C LEU A 616 29.84 16.58 -9.15
N LEU A 617 30.50 17.52 -9.84
CA LEU A 617 30.89 17.39 -11.25
C LEU A 617 31.87 16.23 -11.50
N ALA A 618 32.93 16.13 -10.69
CA ALA A 618 33.92 15.05 -10.82
C ALA A 618 33.31 13.66 -10.55
N THR A 619 32.40 13.56 -9.60
CA THR A 619 31.69 12.30 -9.29
C THR A 619 30.66 11.97 -10.37
N GLN A 620 29.99 12.97 -10.94
CA GLN A 620 29.13 12.77 -12.11
C GLN A 620 29.91 12.16 -13.27
N GLN A 621 31.13 12.62 -13.55
CA GLN A 621 32.00 12.04 -14.59
C GLN A 621 32.40 10.58 -14.29
N ARG A 622 32.78 10.25 -13.03
CA ARG A 622 33.05 8.86 -12.64
C ARG A 622 31.81 7.96 -12.78
N ILE A 623 30.63 8.45 -12.41
CA ILE A 623 29.38 7.70 -12.56
C ILE A 623 28.98 7.55 -14.03
N GLN A 624 29.20 8.55 -14.89
CA GLN A 624 28.91 8.48 -16.34
C GLN A 624 29.64 7.32 -17.04
N ALA A 625 30.87 6.99 -16.63
CA ALA A 625 31.62 5.85 -17.15
C ALA A 625 31.00 4.49 -16.76
N LEU A 626 30.19 4.44 -15.69
CA LEU A 626 29.53 3.23 -15.16
C LEU A 626 28.03 3.18 -15.48
N VAL A 627 27.42 4.34 -15.77
CA VAL A 627 26.00 4.57 -16.01
C VAL A 627 25.87 5.58 -17.17
N PRO A 628 25.85 5.11 -18.43
CA PRO A 628 25.78 6.00 -19.60
C PRO A 628 24.58 6.94 -19.56
N GLY A 629 24.83 8.21 -19.91
CA GLY A 629 23.84 9.29 -19.91
C GLY A 629 23.57 9.95 -18.55
N PHE A 630 24.21 9.50 -17.46
CA PHE A 630 23.95 10.02 -16.12
C PHE A 630 24.24 11.52 -15.96
N LYS A 631 23.29 12.26 -15.37
CA LYS A 631 23.48 13.60 -14.84
C LYS A 631 22.71 13.72 -13.51
N PHE A 632 23.19 14.55 -12.59
CA PHE A 632 22.38 15.00 -11.47
C PHE A 632 21.31 15.98 -11.97
N ASN A 633 20.10 15.81 -11.44
CA ASN A 633 18.93 16.59 -11.84
C ASN A 633 18.55 17.55 -10.71
N LEU A 634 18.64 18.85 -10.94
CA LEU A 634 18.65 19.88 -9.89
C LEU A 634 17.28 20.56 -9.76
N GLY A 635 16.69 20.44 -8.57
CA GLY A 635 15.38 20.99 -8.19
C GLY A 635 15.51 22.31 -7.47
N PHE A 636 15.29 23.43 -8.17
CA PHE A 636 15.64 24.77 -7.67
C PHE A 636 14.42 25.61 -7.21
N SER A 637 14.66 26.44 -6.18
CA SER A 637 13.77 27.50 -5.71
C SER A 637 14.50 28.85 -5.70
N GLY A 638 14.33 29.63 -6.77
CA GLY A 638 15.13 30.83 -7.04
C GLY A 638 15.03 31.95 -5.99
N LYS A 639 13.99 31.96 -5.13
CA LYS A 639 13.82 32.97 -4.06
C LYS A 639 14.97 32.98 -3.05
N TYR A 640 15.72 31.87 -2.94
CA TYR A 640 16.75 31.67 -1.92
C TYR A 640 18.18 31.67 -2.49
N PHE A 641 18.35 32.05 -3.76
CA PHE A 641 19.66 32.27 -4.36
C PHE A 641 20.45 33.31 -3.56
N HIS A 642 21.74 33.07 -3.31
CA HIS A 642 22.64 33.96 -2.55
C HIS A 642 22.28 34.20 -1.07
N HIS A 643 21.42 33.37 -0.47
CA HIS A 643 21.07 33.48 0.96
C HIS A 643 22.12 32.88 1.92
N GLY A 644 23.27 32.40 1.44
CA GLY A 644 24.31 31.70 2.21
C GLY A 644 25.32 32.61 2.93
N THR A 645 26.47 32.05 3.32
CA THR A 645 27.72 32.81 3.51
C THR A 645 28.37 33.16 2.17
N ALA A 646 29.44 33.97 2.15
CA ALA A 646 30.14 34.30 0.91
C ALA A 646 30.68 33.06 0.18
N GLU A 647 31.20 32.07 0.92
CA GLU A 647 31.74 30.81 0.36
C GLU A 647 30.64 29.85 -0.13
N GLU A 648 29.43 29.97 0.42
CA GLU A 648 28.24 29.24 -0.04
C GLU A 648 27.63 29.91 -1.28
N ASN A 649 27.60 31.25 -1.35
CA ASN A 649 27.15 31.98 -2.52
C ASN A 649 28.06 31.71 -3.74
N LEU A 650 29.38 31.60 -3.54
CA LEU A 650 30.30 31.11 -4.57
C LEU A 650 30.05 29.64 -4.98
N GLY A 651 29.31 28.87 -4.18
CA GLY A 651 28.78 27.55 -4.55
C GLY A 651 27.50 27.65 -5.38
N ASP A 652 26.56 28.53 -5.00
CA ASP A 652 25.38 28.87 -5.80
C ASP A 652 25.81 29.36 -7.21
N ASP A 653 26.82 30.23 -7.28
CA ASP A 653 27.41 30.73 -8.54
C ASP A 653 28.03 29.61 -9.36
N MET A 654 28.83 28.72 -8.75
CA MET A 654 29.45 27.59 -9.43
C MET A 654 28.42 26.63 -10.06
N LEU A 655 27.22 26.50 -9.47
CA LEU A 655 26.11 25.75 -10.09
C LEU A 655 25.60 26.45 -11.35
N LEU A 656 25.50 27.78 -11.35
CA LEU A 656 25.03 28.57 -12.48
C LEU A 656 26.09 28.70 -13.60
N GLU A 657 27.37 28.79 -13.25
CA GLU A 657 28.52 28.65 -14.16
C GLU A 657 28.50 27.31 -14.95
N ASN A 658 27.76 26.30 -14.47
CA ASN A 658 27.75 24.93 -14.98
C ASN A 658 26.34 24.43 -15.35
N VAL A 659 25.41 25.32 -15.73
CA VAL A 659 24.01 24.97 -16.06
C VAL A 659 23.88 23.85 -17.08
N ASP A 660 24.73 23.82 -18.11
CA ASP A 660 24.73 22.80 -19.17
C ASP A 660 25.19 21.42 -18.67
N ARG A 661 26.00 21.36 -17.61
CA ARG A 661 26.60 20.14 -17.06
C ARG A 661 25.57 19.26 -16.34
N PHE A 662 24.49 19.87 -15.86
CA PHE A 662 23.40 19.22 -15.11
C PHE A 662 22.14 19.03 -15.97
N THR A 663 21.05 18.56 -15.35
CA THR A 663 19.67 18.80 -15.81
C THR A 663 18.89 19.49 -14.70
N TRP A 664 17.76 20.14 -15.02
CA TRP A 664 17.08 21.03 -14.09
C TRP A 664 15.55 20.86 -14.09
N PHE A 665 14.92 21.09 -12.93
CA PHE A 665 13.47 21.16 -12.77
C PHE A 665 13.05 22.19 -11.72
N SER A 666 11.84 22.73 -11.87
CA SER A 666 11.27 23.70 -10.93
C SER A 666 10.82 23.00 -9.64
N HIS A 667 11.23 23.52 -8.48
CA HIS A 667 10.81 23.08 -7.14
C HIS A 667 9.97 24.13 -6.40
N MET A 668 9.18 24.92 -7.14
CA MET A 668 8.48 26.15 -6.71
C MET A 668 9.42 27.34 -6.42
N TRP A 669 8.90 28.57 -6.43
CA TRP A 669 9.70 29.78 -6.20
C TRP A 669 10.19 29.91 -4.77
N ASN A 670 9.25 29.77 -3.84
CA ASN A 670 9.38 30.07 -2.42
C ASN A 670 9.34 28.81 -1.54
N HIS A 671 9.63 27.64 -2.13
CA HIS A 671 9.53 26.31 -1.51
C HIS A 671 8.16 25.98 -0.86
N GLN A 672 7.10 26.76 -1.14
CA GLN A 672 5.81 26.60 -0.47
C GLN A 672 5.03 25.39 -1.02
N GLN A 673 4.59 24.53 -0.09
CA GLN A 673 3.80 23.33 -0.37
C GLN A 673 2.43 23.70 -1.00
N PRO A 674 2.07 23.15 -2.18
CA PRO A 674 0.88 23.57 -2.94
C PRO A 674 -0.45 23.55 -2.18
N HIS A 675 -0.64 22.65 -1.20
CA HIS A 675 -1.88 22.58 -0.42
C HIS A 675 -2.15 23.80 0.50
N ASN A 676 -1.13 24.66 0.71
CA ASN A 676 -1.24 25.88 1.51
C ASN A 676 -1.65 27.12 0.69
N TYR A 677 -1.83 27.01 -0.63
CA TYR A 677 -2.35 28.10 -1.45
C TYR A 677 -3.88 28.08 -1.44
N GLU A 678 -4.50 29.22 -1.17
CA GLU A 678 -5.96 29.35 -1.12
C GLU A 678 -6.62 29.40 -2.51
N ASN A 679 -5.89 29.92 -3.51
CA ASN A 679 -6.34 30.01 -4.89
C ASN A 679 -5.22 29.64 -5.88
N VAL A 680 -5.64 29.18 -7.07
CA VAL A 680 -4.71 28.71 -8.10
C VAL A 680 -3.94 29.85 -8.80
N THR A 681 -4.44 31.08 -8.72
CA THR A 681 -3.80 32.27 -9.33
C THR A 681 -2.50 32.61 -8.62
N HIS A 682 -2.48 32.61 -7.27
CA HIS A 682 -1.26 32.86 -6.50
C HIS A 682 -0.22 31.76 -6.74
N LEU A 683 -0.66 30.50 -6.83
CA LEU A 683 0.20 29.36 -7.19
C LEU A 683 0.80 29.52 -8.60
N GLN A 684 0.04 30.07 -9.55
CA GLN A 684 0.52 30.35 -10.92
C GLN A 684 1.50 31.53 -10.96
N LEU A 685 1.31 32.57 -10.13
CA LEU A 685 2.23 33.70 -10.01
C LEU A 685 3.58 33.27 -9.41
N ASP A 686 3.59 32.53 -8.30
CA ASP A 686 4.83 31.99 -7.73
C ASP A 686 5.54 31.03 -8.70
N MET A 687 4.80 30.16 -9.40
CA MET A 687 5.40 29.35 -10.46
C MET A 687 6.02 30.18 -11.60
N ALA A 688 5.46 31.36 -11.90
CA ALA A 688 5.96 32.24 -12.95
C ALA A 688 7.24 32.99 -12.51
N LEU A 689 7.36 33.37 -11.24
CA LEU A 689 8.58 33.95 -10.67
C LEU A 689 9.76 32.96 -10.79
N ASN A 690 9.57 31.70 -10.37
CA ASN A 690 10.61 30.67 -10.55
C ASN A 690 10.96 30.43 -12.03
N LYS A 691 9.99 30.63 -12.94
CA LYS A 691 10.22 30.49 -14.38
C LYS A 691 10.93 31.69 -14.99
N GLN A 692 10.77 32.88 -14.42
CA GLN A 692 11.49 34.06 -14.87
C GLN A 692 12.94 33.98 -14.42
N PHE A 693 13.20 33.75 -13.13
CA PHE A 693 14.54 33.49 -12.58
C PHE A 693 15.32 32.45 -13.41
N ALA A 694 14.64 31.38 -13.83
CA ALA A 694 15.24 30.36 -14.68
C ALA A 694 15.68 30.87 -16.06
N LYS A 695 14.92 31.76 -16.72
CA LYS A 695 15.38 32.41 -17.97
C LYS A 695 16.56 33.32 -17.70
N ASP A 696 16.47 34.13 -16.65
CA ASP A 696 17.43 35.18 -16.33
C ASP A 696 18.84 34.60 -16.08
N HIS A 697 18.90 33.38 -15.55
CA HIS A 697 20.13 32.61 -15.30
C HIS A 697 20.35 31.44 -16.28
N GLY A 698 19.70 31.45 -17.46
CA GLY A 698 19.91 30.47 -18.54
C GLY A 698 19.45 29.03 -18.28
N ILE A 699 18.81 28.75 -17.15
CA ILE A 699 18.32 27.42 -16.74
C ILE A 699 17.24 26.90 -17.72
N PRO A 700 17.38 25.68 -18.30
CA PRO A 700 16.44 25.13 -19.26
C PRO A 700 14.99 24.96 -18.75
N THR A 701 14.10 25.89 -19.12
CA THR A 701 12.68 25.86 -18.72
C THR A 701 11.81 24.81 -19.45
N GLY A 702 12.38 24.05 -20.38
CA GLY A 702 11.67 23.13 -21.28
C GLY A 702 11.62 21.66 -20.85
N SER A 703 12.12 21.29 -19.66
CA SER A 703 12.29 19.88 -19.24
C SER A 703 10.98 19.08 -19.14
N GLY A 704 9.83 19.74 -18.96
CA GLY A 704 8.52 19.10 -18.79
C GLY A 704 8.39 18.28 -17.49
N TYR A 705 9.34 18.42 -16.57
CA TYR A 705 9.41 17.78 -15.27
C TYR A 705 9.42 18.82 -14.14
N SER A 706 8.72 18.51 -13.06
CA SER A 706 8.74 19.28 -11.81
C SER A 706 8.33 18.34 -10.68
N VAL A 707 8.82 18.62 -9.48
CA VAL A 707 8.40 17.96 -8.23
C VAL A 707 8.00 19.09 -7.29
N SER A 708 6.88 18.97 -6.59
CA SER A 708 6.49 19.97 -5.60
C SER A 708 7.17 19.73 -4.24
N PRO A 709 7.42 20.80 -3.45
CA PRO A 709 7.94 20.70 -2.09
C PRO A 709 7.21 19.64 -1.25
N HIS A 710 7.99 18.74 -0.65
CA HIS A 710 7.52 17.59 0.13
C HIS A 710 6.47 16.71 -0.59
N HIS A 711 6.49 16.64 -1.93
CA HIS A 711 5.50 15.95 -2.78
C HIS A 711 4.04 16.40 -2.60
N SER A 712 3.80 17.52 -1.91
CA SER A 712 2.45 17.95 -1.56
C SER A 712 1.64 18.30 -2.81
N GLY A 713 0.42 17.78 -2.88
CA GLY A 713 -0.49 17.97 -4.00
C GLY A 713 -0.22 17.06 -5.20
N VAL A 714 0.93 16.37 -5.28
CA VAL A 714 1.12 15.30 -6.29
C VAL A 714 0.25 14.12 -5.92
N TYR A 715 0.38 13.66 -4.67
CA TYR A 715 -0.52 12.73 -4.02
C TYR A 715 -0.50 12.96 -2.49
N PRO A 716 -1.66 13.04 -1.79
CA PRO A 716 -3.01 13.13 -2.33
C PRO A 716 -3.14 14.31 -3.32
N VAL A 717 -3.88 14.07 -4.42
CA VAL A 717 -3.96 15.03 -5.53
C VAL A 717 -4.56 16.36 -5.07
N HIS A 718 -3.94 17.45 -5.51
CA HIS A 718 -4.51 18.80 -5.44
C HIS A 718 -4.67 19.33 -6.87
N GLU A 719 -5.91 19.46 -7.34
CA GLU A 719 -6.22 19.78 -8.76
C GLU A 719 -5.56 21.09 -9.24
N GLY A 720 -5.46 22.10 -8.36
CA GLY A 720 -4.81 23.37 -8.67
C GLY A 720 -3.33 23.25 -9.04
N LEU A 721 -2.62 22.25 -8.51
CA LEU A 721 -1.22 21.97 -8.84
C LEU A 721 -1.09 21.51 -10.30
N TYR A 722 -1.89 20.51 -10.69
CA TYR A 722 -1.91 19.97 -12.04
C TYR A 722 -2.39 21.01 -13.07
N GLU A 723 -3.27 21.94 -12.67
CA GLU A 723 -3.68 23.08 -13.50
C GLU A 723 -2.55 24.12 -13.69
N ALA A 724 -1.92 24.55 -12.59
CA ALA A 724 -0.85 25.55 -12.60
C ALA A 724 0.40 25.05 -13.34
N TRP A 725 0.84 23.83 -13.06
CA TRP A 725 1.97 23.18 -13.72
C TRP A 725 1.81 23.11 -15.24
N LYS A 726 0.61 22.82 -15.74
CA LYS A 726 0.34 22.85 -17.18
C LYS A 726 0.44 24.24 -17.78
N ARG A 727 -0.22 25.23 -17.17
CA ARG A 727 -0.27 26.60 -17.72
C ARG A 727 1.09 27.28 -17.71
N VAL A 728 1.83 27.18 -16.62
CA VAL A 728 3.09 27.91 -16.44
C VAL A 728 4.28 27.14 -17.02
N TRP A 729 4.37 25.83 -16.74
CA TRP A 729 5.56 25.02 -17.01
C TRP A 729 5.38 23.95 -18.10
N ASN A 730 4.17 23.72 -18.60
CA ASN A 730 3.85 22.64 -19.56
C ASN A 730 4.33 21.25 -19.08
N ILE A 731 4.18 20.98 -17.77
CA ILE A 731 4.61 19.71 -17.17
C ILE A 731 3.86 18.53 -17.78
N LYS A 732 4.63 17.48 -18.09
CA LYS A 732 4.17 16.17 -18.56
C LYS A 732 4.49 15.06 -17.56
N VAL A 733 5.49 15.25 -16.70
CA VAL A 733 5.96 14.24 -15.73
C VAL A 733 6.19 14.87 -14.36
N THR A 734 5.90 14.10 -13.30
CA THR A 734 6.33 14.36 -11.92
C THR A 734 6.65 13.02 -11.25
N SER A 735 7.28 13.05 -10.08
CA SER A 735 7.46 11.86 -9.23
C SER A 735 6.92 12.08 -7.82
N THR A 736 6.59 10.98 -7.13
CA THR A 736 6.18 11.01 -5.72
C THR A 736 6.51 9.71 -5.01
N GLU A 737 6.90 9.81 -3.74
CA GLU A 737 7.06 8.66 -2.85
C GLU A 737 5.76 8.26 -2.12
N GLU A 738 4.71 9.08 -2.22
CA GLU A 738 3.47 9.00 -1.42
C GLU A 738 2.45 7.99 -2.00
N TYR A 739 2.51 7.66 -3.29
CA TYR A 739 1.43 6.93 -3.97
C TYR A 739 1.70 5.41 -4.11
N PRO A 740 0.71 4.54 -3.79
CA PRO A 740 -0.60 4.84 -3.19
C PRO A 740 -0.53 5.06 -1.66
N HIS A 741 0.59 4.68 -1.03
CA HIS A 741 0.95 4.92 0.36
C HIS A 741 2.46 5.17 0.45
N LEU A 742 2.90 6.02 1.39
CA LEU A 742 4.32 6.29 1.64
C LEU A 742 5.13 5.01 1.93
N ARG A 743 4.51 4.07 2.66
CA ARG A 743 5.10 2.79 3.09
C ARG A 743 4.10 1.64 2.90
N PRO A 744 4.58 0.39 2.71
CA PRO A 744 5.97 0.01 2.43
C PRO A 744 6.36 0.32 0.97
N ALA A 745 7.61 0.75 0.74
CA ALA A 745 8.05 1.31 -0.55
C ALA A 745 7.86 0.37 -1.76
N ARG A 746 7.94 -0.96 -1.57
CA ARG A 746 7.62 -1.98 -2.58
C ARG A 746 6.23 -1.88 -3.20
N LEU A 747 5.28 -1.20 -2.54
CA LEU A 747 3.92 -0.96 -3.04
C LEU A 747 3.78 0.36 -3.80
N ARG A 748 4.83 1.18 -3.93
CA ARG A 748 4.80 2.42 -4.73
C ARG A 748 4.60 2.10 -6.21
N ARG A 749 3.73 2.85 -6.89
CA ARG A 749 3.28 2.58 -8.27
C ARG A 749 3.26 3.86 -9.11
N GLY A 750 3.09 3.74 -10.42
CA GLY A 750 2.79 4.88 -11.28
C GLY A 750 1.28 5.21 -11.28
N PHE A 751 0.94 6.39 -11.77
CA PHE A 751 -0.41 6.70 -12.29
C PHE A 751 -0.37 7.84 -13.30
N ILE A 752 -1.40 7.98 -14.13
CA ILE A 752 -1.58 9.14 -15.01
C ILE A 752 -2.80 9.94 -14.53
N HIS A 753 -2.61 11.21 -14.17
CA HIS A 753 -3.70 12.12 -13.82
C HIS A 753 -3.61 13.42 -14.62
N ARG A 754 -4.76 13.88 -15.13
CA ARG A 754 -4.84 15.04 -16.05
C ARG A 754 -3.83 14.98 -17.21
N ASN A 755 -3.43 13.81 -17.71
CA ASN A 755 -2.36 13.64 -18.72
C ASN A 755 -0.95 14.07 -18.25
N ILE A 756 -0.71 14.15 -16.94
CA ILE A 756 0.62 14.17 -16.34
C ILE A 756 0.92 12.76 -15.85
N MET A 757 2.07 12.23 -16.24
CA MET A 757 2.60 10.94 -15.80
C MET A 757 3.26 11.09 -14.44
N VAL A 758 2.80 10.34 -13.44
CA VAL A 758 3.33 10.34 -12.08
C VAL A 758 4.10 9.04 -11.85
N LEU A 759 5.38 9.17 -11.48
CA LEU A 759 6.29 8.04 -11.27
C LEU A 759 6.59 7.78 -9.79
N PRO A 760 6.80 6.51 -9.38
CA PRO A 760 7.18 6.20 -8.01
C PRO A 760 8.62 6.65 -7.74
N ARG A 761 8.77 7.55 -6.77
CA ARG A 761 10.07 8.02 -6.28
C ARG A 761 10.58 7.12 -5.15
N GLN A 762 11.89 6.95 -5.11
CA GLN A 762 12.58 6.04 -4.21
C GLN A 762 13.44 6.81 -3.19
N THR A 763 13.52 6.27 -1.99
CA THR A 763 14.35 6.79 -0.89
C THR A 763 15.72 6.11 -0.90
N CYS A 764 16.78 6.86 -0.61
CA CYS A 764 18.16 6.34 -0.57
C CYS A 764 18.73 6.13 0.85
N GLY A 765 17.92 6.35 1.89
CA GLY A 765 18.35 6.35 3.29
C GLY A 765 18.89 7.70 3.80
N LEU A 766 19.23 8.61 2.89
CA LEU A 766 19.62 9.99 3.21
C LEU A 766 18.39 10.89 3.38
N PHE A 767 18.49 11.86 4.29
CA PHE A 767 17.47 12.85 4.63
C PHE A 767 18.10 14.25 4.64
N THR A 768 17.31 15.33 4.66
CA THR A 768 17.81 16.72 4.68
C THR A 768 18.86 17.03 5.78
N HIS A 769 18.83 16.29 6.89
CA HIS A 769 19.75 16.43 8.02
C HIS A 769 20.94 15.45 8.01
N THR A 770 20.99 14.46 7.11
CA THR A 770 22.15 13.55 6.99
C THR A 770 23.24 14.22 6.16
N ILE A 771 23.99 15.09 6.84
CA ILE A 771 25.07 15.93 6.30
C ILE A 771 26.45 15.35 6.69
N PHE A 772 26.55 14.72 7.87
CA PHE A 772 27.78 14.16 8.43
C PHE A 772 27.64 12.66 8.70
N ILE A 773 28.69 11.86 8.43
CA ILE A 773 28.64 10.40 8.52
C ILE A 773 28.39 9.92 9.96
N ASP A 774 29.03 10.56 10.93
CA ASP A 774 28.89 10.25 12.37
C ASP A 774 27.50 10.62 12.93
N ARG A 775 26.76 11.46 12.20
CA ARG A 775 25.37 11.84 12.52
C ARG A 775 24.33 11.08 11.70
N TYR A 776 24.75 10.15 10.84
CA TYR A 776 23.82 9.27 10.13
C TYR A 776 23.11 8.34 11.15
N PRO A 777 21.77 8.15 11.10
CA PRO A 777 21.04 7.37 12.10
C PRO A 777 21.43 5.88 12.17
N GLY A 778 22.42 5.57 13.00
CA GLY A 778 23.06 4.25 13.15
C GLY A 778 24.44 4.13 12.50
N GLY A 779 25.11 5.26 12.24
CA GLY A 779 26.52 5.33 11.83
C GLY A 779 26.84 4.75 10.45
N ARG A 780 28.14 4.74 10.13
CA ARG A 780 28.67 4.26 8.83
C ARG A 780 28.19 2.85 8.51
N GLU A 781 28.26 1.92 9.46
CA GLU A 781 27.90 0.51 9.24
C GLU A 781 26.49 0.32 8.68
N LYS A 782 25.52 1.13 9.12
CA LYS A 782 24.14 1.02 8.64
C LYS A 782 23.94 1.65 7.26
N LEU A 783 24.72 2.66 6.90
CA LEU A 783 24.74 3.18 5.52
C LEU A 783 25.39 2.14 4.59
N ASP A 784 26.54 1.62 4.98
CA ASP A 784 27.31 0.62 4.23
C ASP A 784 26.52 -0.69 4.07
N LYS A 785 25.76 -1.11 5.09
CA LYS A 785 24.82 -2.25 5.02
C LYS A 785 23.63 -2.01 4.08
N SER A 786 23.18 -0.77 3.89
CA SER A 786 22.14 -0.45 2.89
C SER A 786 22.68 -0.53 1.46
N ILE A 787 23.94 -0.13 1.28
CA ILE A 787 24.69 -0.15 0.02
C ILE A 787 25.10 -1.59 -0.36
N GLN A 788 25.55 -2.39 0.60
CA GLN A 788 26.11 -3.73 0.40
C GLN A 788 25.04 -4.80 0.66
N GLY A 789 24.18 -5.03 -0.33
CA GLY A 789 23.13 -6.06 -0.26
C GLY A 789 21.82 -5.65 0.43
N GLY A 790 21.79 -4.52 1.14
CA GLY A 790 20.61 -4.01 1.85
C GLY A 790 19.61 -3.21 1.01
N GLU A 791 18.88 -2.29 1.65
CA GLU A 791 17.69 -1.63 1.09
C GLU A 791 17.98 -0.84 -0.20
N LEU A 792 19.04 -0.03 -0.25
CA LEU A 792 19.36 0.75 -1.45
C LEU A 792 19.74 -0.16 -2.63
N PHE A 793 20.57 -1.18 -2.37
CA PHE A 793 20.92 -2.19 -3.36
C PHE A 793 19.68 -2.91 -3.91
N GLN A 794 18.85 -3.44 -3.01
CA GLN A 794 17.64 -4.19 -3.38
C GLN A 794 16.62 -3.31 -4.11
N THR A 795 16.49 -2.03 -3.76
CA THR A 795 15.62 -1.08 -4.49
C THR A 795 16.02 -1.00 -5.97
N ILE A 796 17.31 -0.87 -6.28
CA ILE A 796 17.81 -0.81 -7.67
C ILE A 796 17.68 -2.17 -8.36
N VAL A 797 17.94 -3.28 -7.64
CA VAL A 797 17.77 -4.63 -8.20
C VAL A 797 16.30 -4.88 -8.60
N HIS A 798 15.32 -4.52 -7.76
CA HIS A 798 13.91 -4.87 -7.99
C HIS A 798 13.17 -3.95 -8.96
N ASN A 799 13.60 -2.69 -9.14
CA ASN A 799 12.89 -1.72 -9.98
C ASN A 799 13.63 -1.46 -11.31
N PRO A 800 13.03 -1.74 -12.49
CA PRO A 800 13.62 -1.41 -13.79
C PRO A 800 13.91 0.09 -14.01
N ILE A 801 13.16 0.97 -13.34
CA ILE A 801 13.28 2.43 -13.41
C ILE A 801 13.34 2.96 -11.98
N ASN A 802 14.37 3.73 -11.66
CA ASN A 802 14.65 4.29 -10.35
C ASN A 802 14.78 5.80 -10.46
N ILE A 803 14.00 6.53 -9.67
CA ILE A 803 14.15 7.97 -9.46
C ILE A 803 14.37 8.17 -7.97
N PHE A 804 15.60 8.51 -7.58
CA PHE A 804 15.93 8.72 -6.17
C PHE A 804 15.74 10.18 -5.77
N MET A 805 15.20 10.37 -4.57
CA MET A 805 15.18 11.65 -3.87
C MET A 805 16.46 11.83 -3.05
N THR A 806 17.10 12.98 -3.24
CA THR A 806 18.14 13.56 -2.38
C THR A 806 17.89 15.06 -2.26
N HIS A 807 18.60 15.75 -1.38
CA HIS A 807 18.48 17.19 -1.17
C HIS A 807 19.88 17.83 -1.24
N MET A 808 19.96 19.12 -1.58
CA MET A 808 21.23 19.88 -1.70
C MET A 808 22.21 19.60 -0.56
N SER A 809 21.75 19.60 0.69
CA SER A 809 22.59 19.40 1.89
C SER A 809 23.29 18.03 1.95
N ASN A 810 22.82 17.01 1.22
CA ASN A 810 23.46 15.69 1.16
C ASN A 810 24.75 15.67 0.31
N TYR A 811 25.03 16.75 -0.41
CA TYR A 811 26.21 16.91 -1.28
C TYR A 811 27.25 17.88 -0.72
N GLY A 812 26.92 18.64 0.34
CA GLY A 812 27.87 19.47 1.08
C GLY A 812 28.63 18.68 2.16
N ASN A 813 29.62 19.33 2.78
CA ASN A 813 30.38 18.81 3.94
C ASN A 813 31.02 17.43 3.69
N ASP A 814 30.46 16.34 4.25
CA ASP A 814 30.95 14.96 4.07
C ASP A 814 30.50 14.33 2.74
N ARG A 815 29.59 14.98 2.01
CA ARG A 815 29.13 14.59 0.66
C ARG A 815 28.51 13.18 0.59
N LEU A 816 27.73 12.81 1.60
CA LEU A 816 27.20 11.45 1.80
C LEU A 816 26.45 10.90 0.56
N ALA A 817 25.78 11.74 -0.23
CA ALA A 817 25.14 11.29 -1.47
C ALA A 817 26.13 10.83 -2.54
N LEU A 818 27.29 11.48 -2.69
CA LEU A 818 28.35 11.07 -3.61
C LEU A 818 28.91 9.70 -3.21
N TYR A 819 29.26 9.55 -1.93
CA TYR A 819 29.71 8.28 -1.35
C TYR A 819 28.68 7.16 -1.59
N THR A 820 27.41 7.43 -1.29
CA THR A 820 26.31 6.45 -1.33
C THR A 820 26.06 5.94 -2.75
N PHE A 821 25.91 6.83 -3.73
CA PHE A 821 25.61 6.43 -5.11
C PHE A 821 26.82 5.80 -5.82
N GLU A 822 28.03 6.34 -5.64
CA GLU A 822 29.22 5.74 -6.24
C GLU A 822 29.51 4.34 -5.66
N SER A 823 29.30 4.14 -4.36
CA SER A 823 29.48 2.83 -3.72
C SER A 823 28.45 1.80 -4.19
N VAL A 824 27.15 2.14 -4.23
CA VAL A 824 26.14 1.15 -4.64
C VAL A 824 26.24 0.80 -6.12
N ILE A 825 26.60 1.75 -6.99
CA ILE A 825 26.83 1.49 -8.42
C ILE A 825 27.99 0.50 -8.62
N LYS A 826 29.11 0.70 -7.91
CA LYS A 826 30.25 -0.25 -7.92
C LYS A 826 29.85 -1.62 -7.36
N PHE A 827 29.08 -1.68 -6.27
CA PHE A 827 28.61 -2.94 -5.68
C PHE A 827 27.63 -3.70 -6.59
N ILE A 828 26.78 -2.99 -7.34
CA ILE A 828 25.87 -3.60 -8.34
C ILE A 828 26.65 -4.21 -9.50
N GLN A 829 27.68 -3.53 -10.01
CA GLN A 829 28.55 -4.07 -11.06
C GLN A 829 29.45 -5.23 -10.56
N CYS A 830 29.73 -5.28 -9.26
CA CYS A 830 30.44 -6.36 -8.59
C CYS A 830 29.57 -7.64 -8.55
N TRP A 831 28.33 -7.54 -8.06
CA TRP A 831 27.48 -8.69 -7.71
C TRP A 831 26.33 -9.02 -8.67
N THR A 832 26.15 -8.25 -9.76
CA THR A 832 25.05 -8.49 -10.71
C THR A 832 25.49 -8.30 -12.17
N ASN A 833 24.70 -8.86 -13.08
CA ASN A 833 24.79 -8.60 -14.52
C ASN A 833 23.87 -7.47 -14.99
N LEU A 834 23.44 -6.58 -14.08
CA LEU A 834 22.57 -5.46 -14.42
C LEU A 834 23.28 -4.42 -15.28
N ARG A 835 22.60 -3.97 -16.34
CA ARG A 835 23.07 -2.92 -17.24
C ARG A 835 22.47 -1.59 -16.81
N LEU A 836 23.27 -0.75 -16.16
CA LEU A 836 22.85 0.55 -15.67
C LEU A 836 22.88 1.61 -16.79
N SER A 837 21.95 2.56 -16.72
CA SER A 837 21.81 3.66 -17.69
C SER A 837 21.03 4.82 -17.04
N SER A 838 21.04 6.00 -17.67
CA SER A 838 20.18 7.12 -17.29
C SER A 838 19.48 7.73 -18.51
N ALA A 839 18.36 8.42 -18.30
CA ALA A 839 17.61 9.09 -19.34
C ALA A 839 16.75 10.25 -18.76
N PRO A 840 16.34 11.23 -19.58
CA PRO A 840 15.46 12.31 -19.14
C PRO A 840 14.12 11.81 -18.56
N PRO A 841 13.51 12.53 -17.59
CA PRO A 841 12.27 12.09 -16.92
C PRO A 841 11.12 11.71 -17.85
N LEU A 842 10.99 12.37 -19.01
CA LEU A 842 9.96 12.03 -20.01
C LEU A 842 10.16 10.63 -20.61
N GLN A 843 11.39 10.26 -20.96
CA GLN A 843 11.70 8.93 -21.50
C GLN A 843 11.54 7.85 -20.42
N LEU A 844 11.90 8.16 -19.17
CA LEU A 844 11.64 7.28 -18.02
C LEU A 844 10.13 7.06 -17.84
N ALA A 845 9.31 8.11 -17.98
CA ALA A 845 7.86 8.00 -17.85
C ALA A 845 7.21 7.18 -18.95
N GLU A 846 7.55 7.48 -20.21
CA GLU A 846 7.08 6.70 -21.36
C GLU A 846 7.50 5.24 -21.23
N ARG A 847 8.74 4.96 -20.78
CA ARG A 847 9.21 3.60 -20.56
C ARG A 847 8.52 2.91 -19.38
N TYR A 848 8.11 3.64 -18.34
CA TYR A 848 7.38 3.10 -17.20
C TYR A 848 6.01 2.56 -17.61
N PHE A 849 5.20 3.38 -18.29
CA PHE A 849 3.85 2.97 -18.70
C PHE A 849 3.84 2.02 -19.92
N GLN A 850 4.96 1.90 -20.65
CA GLN A 850 5.19 0.76 -21.56
C GLN A 850 5.40 -0.58 -20.83
N LEU A 851 6.09 -0.57 -19.68
CA LEU A 851 6.34 -1.77 -18.88
C LEU A 851 5.11 -2.16 -18.03
N TYR A 852 4.37 -1.16 -17.54
CA TYR A 852 3.26 -1.32 -16.60
C TYR A 852 2.00 -0.55 -17.09
N PRO A 853 1.42 -0.92 -18.24
CA PRO A 853 0.27 -0.21 -18.80
C PRO A 853 -0.95 -0.23 -17.88
N GLU A 854 -1.11 -1.26 -17.03
CA GLU A 854 -2.16 -1.38 -16.02
C GLU A 854 -1.98 -0.43 -14.82
N GLU A 855 -0.80 0.17 -14.66
CA GLU A 855 -0.54 1.23 -13.68
C GLU A 855 -0.89 2.63 -14.22
N SER A 856 -1.24 2.78 -15.50
CA SER A 856 -1.70 4.07 -16.05
C SER A 856 -2.97 4.59 -15.36
N ASP A 857 -3.83 3.65 -14.98
CA ASP A 857 -5.10 3.86 -14.30
C ASP A 857 -4.85 4.17 -12.81
N PRO A 858 -5.21 5.38 -12.30
CA PRO A 858 -5.03 5.68 -10.88
C PRO A 858 -5.87 4.75 -10.00
N VAL A 859 -5.46 4.62 -8.74
CA VAL A 859 -6.21 3.96 -7.68
C VAL A 859 -6.18 4.87 -6.47
N TRP A 860 -7.22 5.69 -6.32
CA TRP A 860 -7.33 6.65 -5.21
C TRP A 860 -7.42 5.89 -3.88
N GLY A 861 -6.33 5.91 -3.12
CA GLY A 861 -6.30 5.43 -1.75
C GLY A 861 -6.92 6.44 -0.77
N ASN A 862 -7.29 5.98 0.42
CA ASN A 862 -7.81 6.82 1.48
C ASN A 862 -6.72 7.76 2.05
N PRO A 863 -6.83 9.11 1.90
CA PRO A 863 -5.87 10.04 2.50
C PRO A 863 -5.85 9.99 4.03
N CYS A 864 -6.92 9.48 4.64
CA CYS A 864 -7.10 9.45 6.09
C CYS A 864 -6.42 8.28 6.79
N ASP A 865 -5.97 7.26 6.05
CA ASP A 865 -5.27 6.10 6.65
C ASP A 865 -3.75 6.34 6.79
N ASP A 866 -3.21 7.48 6.30
CA ASP A 866 -1.82 7.90 6.50
C ASP A 866 -1.73 9.33 7.09
N LEU A 867 -0.99 9.49 8.19
CA LEU A 867 -0.81 10.78 8.89
C LEU A 867 0.00 11.80 8.09
N ARG A 868 0.84 11.38 7.14
CA ARG A 868 1.56 12.28 6.22
C ARG A 868 0.60 12.82 5.15
N HIS A 869 -0.19 11.93 4.54
CA HIS A 869 -1.22 12.32 3.57
C HIS A 869 -2.19 13.36 4.15
N GLN A 870 -2.71 13.14 5.37
CA GLN A 870 -3.58 14.13 6.04
C GLN A 870 -2.91 15.51 6.18
N LYS A 871 -1.63 15.56 6.55
CA LYS A 871 -0.88 16.82 6.76
C LYS A 871 -0.61 17.60 5.48
N ILE A 872 -0.42 16.91 4.34
CA ILE A 872 -0.14 17.54 3.05
C ILE A 872 -1.39 17.72 2.17
N TRP A 873 -2.58 17.50 2.75
CA TRP A 873 -3.88 17.67 2.10
C TRP A 873 -4.42 19.10 2.29
N SER A 874 -5.36 19.50 1.46
CA SER A 874 -5.97 20.84 1.54
C SER A 874 -6.81 20.97 2.82
N LYS A 875 -6.56 22.03 3.62
CA LYS A 875 -7.16 22.26 4.95
C LYS A 875 -8.70 22.37 4.97
N ASN A 876 -9.33 22.49 3.81
CA ASN A 876 -10.78 22.53 3.62
C ASN A 876 -11.43 21.13 3.42
N LYS A 877 -10.64 20.05 3.41
CA LYS A 877 -11.09 18.66 3.26
C LYS A 877 -11.00 17.94 4.62
N THR A 878 -12.00 17.12 4.94
CA THR A 878 -11.98 16.27 6.14
C THR A 878 -12.38 14.83 5.82
N CYS A 879 -11.87 13.90 6.61
CA CYS A 879 -12.23 12.49 6.60
C CYS A 879 -13.73 12.26 6.85
N ASP A 880 -14.39 13.14 7.60
CA ASP A 880 -15.83 13.08 7.86
C ASP A 880 -16.71 13.40 6.63
N GLN A 881 -16.14 13.81 5.50
CA GLN A 881 -16.84 13.94 4.22
C GLN A 881 -16.90 12.64 3.41
N LEU A 882 -16.16 11.58 3.79
CA LEU A 882 -16.19 10.32 3.06
C LEU A 882 -17.39 9.46 3.51
N PRO A 883 -18.13 8.81 2.58
CA PRO A 883 -19.30 8.01 2.93
C PRO A 883 -18.92 6.77 3.75
N ARG A 884 -19.63 6.58 4.86
CA ARG A 884 -19.47 5.43 5.77
C ARG A 884 -20.07 4.14 5.20
N PHE A 885 -20.97 4.24 4.22
CA PHE A 885 -21.53 3.10 3.52
C PHE A 885 -21.94 3.38 2.06
N LEU A 886 -22.03 2.32 1.26
CA LEU A 886 -22.36 2.36 -0.16
C LEU A 886 -23.55 1.44 -0.47
N VAL A 887 -24.60 1.95 -1.12
CA VAL A 887 -25.66 1.12 -1.73
C VAL A 887 -25.24 0.77 -3.16
N ILE A 888 -24.63 -0.41 -3.32
CA ILE A 888 -23.88 -0.79 -4.54
C ILE A 888 -24.75 -1.27 -5.70
N GLY A 889 -26.01 -1.64 -5.46
CA GLY A 889 -26.92 -2.17 -6.49
C GLY A 889 -27.53 -3.52 -6.13
N PRO A 890 -27.72 -4.41 -7.13
CA PRO A 890 -27.72 -4.13 -8.58
C PRO A 890 -28.80 -3.11 -9.01
N GLN A 891 -28.79 -2.75 -10.30
CA GLN A 891 -29.89 -1.98 -10.90
C GLN A 891 -31.21 -2.78 -10.83
N LYS A 892 -32.32 -2.04 -10.75
CA LYS A 892 -33.72 -2.52 -10.82
C LYS A 892 -34.29 -3.26 -9.59
N THR A 893 -33.55 -3.47 -8.51
CA THR A 893 -34.02 -4.22 -7.33
C THR A 893 -34.64 -3.39 -6.18
N GLY A 894 -34.79 -2.06 -6.36
CA GLY A 894 -35.42 -1.19 -5.35
C GLY A 894 -34.51 -0.11 -4.74
N THR A 895 -33.26 0.00 -5.21
CA THR A 895 -32.23 0.90 -4.67
C THR A 895 -32.63 2.37 -4.49
N THR A 896 -33.47 2.95 -5.34
CA THR A 896 -33.99 4.31 -5.12
C THR A 896 -34.98 4.38 -3.96
N ALA A 897 -35.80 3.35 -3.72
CA ALA A 897 -36.69 3.31 -2.57
C ALA A 897 -35.88 3.29 -1.27
N LEU A 898 -34.88 2.41 -1.20
CA LEU A 898 -33.96 2.36 -0.06
C LEU A 898 -33.26 3.71 0.17
N TYR A 899 -32.73 4.35 -0.88
CA TYR A 899 -32.12 5.68 -0.80
C TYR A 899 -33.10 6.74 -0.24
N THR A 900 -34.34 6.77 -0.75
CA THR A 900 -35.36 7.72 -0.30
C THR A 900 -35.75 7.45 1.16
N PHE A 901 -35.91 6.19 1.57
CA PHE A 901 -36.27 5.84 2.94
C PHE A 901 -35.13 6.15 3.92
N LEU A 902 -33.88 5.79 3.60
CA LEU A 902 -32.71 6.14 4.41
C LEU A 902 -32.54 7.65 4.59
N SER A 903 -32.92 8.44 3.57
CA SER A 903 -32.87 9.91 3.62
C SER A 903 -33.97 10.54 4.51
N ILE A 904 -34.84 9.75 5.16
CA ILE A 904 -35.79 10.22 6.18
C ILE A 904 -35.10 10.30 7.56
N HIS A 905 -34.09 9.45 7.80
CA HIS A 905 -33.46 9.30 9.12
C HIS A 905 -32.54 10.49 9.44
N PRO A 906 -32.73 11.22 10.55
CA PRO A 906 -32.04 12.50 10.81
C PRO A 906 -30.51 12.37 10.94
N ALA A 907 -30.01 11.27 11.51
CA ALA A 907 -28.56 11.00 11.59
C ALA A 907 -27.94 10.42 10.30
N ILE A 908 -28.71 10.19 9.22
CA ILE A 908 -28.19 9.74 7.92
C ILE A 908 -28.20 10.94 6.95
N SER A 909 -27.24 11.01 6.03
CA SER A 909 -27.28 12.01 4.96
C SER A 909 -26.75 11.44 3.65
N SER A 910 -27.54 11.55 2.60
CA SER A 910 -27.17 11.16 1.25
C SER A 910 -26.24 12.19 0.59
N ASN A 911 -25.58 11.76 -0.48
CA ASN A 911 -24.89 12.65 -1.40
C ASN A 911 -25.80 13.76 -1.98
N LEU A 912 -25.20 14.88 -2.35
CA LEU A 912 -25.84 15.88 -3.19
C LEU A 912 -26.24 15.25 -4.56
N PRO A 913 -27.33 15.71 -5.20
CA PRO A 913 -27.75 15.18 -6.48
C PRO A 913 -26.83 15.63 -7.62
N SER A 914 -26.52 14.70 -8.52
CA SER A 914 -25.76 14.97 -9.74
C SER A 914 -26.68 15.50 -10.86
N PRO A 915 -26.26 16.52 -11.64
CA PRO A 915 -27.03 16.99 -12.79
C PRO A 915 -27.07 15.96 -13.93
N ASP A 916 -26.05 15.09 -14.03
CA ASP A 916 -25.94 14.06 -15.07
C ASP A 916 -26.60 12.74 -14.68
N THR A 917 -26.58 12.41 -13.38
CA THR A 917 -26.87 11.04 -12.85
C THR A 917 -27.87 11.02 -11.68
N PHE A 918 -28.54 12.14 -11.41
CA PHE A 918 -29.62 12.30 -10.43
C PHE A 918 -29.20 11.87 -9.01
N GLU A 919 -29.85 10.85 -8.44
CA GLU A 919 -29.51 10.37 -7.09
C GLU A 919 -28.16 9.63 -7.01
N GLU A 920 -27.58 9.22 -8.15
CA GLU A 920 -26.33 8.44 -8.18
C GLU A 920 -25.11 9.33 -8.48
N ILE A 921 -23.98 9.07 -7.83
CA ILE A 921 -22.69 9.73 -8.17
C ILE A 921 -22.03 9.02 -9.35
N GLN A 922 -22.08 7.68 -9.37
CA GLN A 922 -21.39 6.82 -10.34
C GLN A 922 -19.90 7.18 -10.46
N PHE A 923 -19.17 7.21 -9.34
CA PHE A 923 -17.76 7.60 -9.28
C PHE A 923 -16.82 6.43 -9.60
N PHE A 924 -16.93 5.32 -8.88
CA PHE A 924 -15.97 4.21 -8.98
C PHE A 924 -15.98 3.49 -10.34
N ASN A 925 -17.03 3.67 -11.14
CA ASN A 925 -17.20 3.09 -12.47
C ASN A 925 -17.04 4.13 -13.61
N GLY A 926 -16.38 3.70 -14.69
CA GLY A 926 -16.27 4.48 -15.92
C GLY A 926 -15.59 5.85 -15.77
N LYS A 927 -16.10 6.84 -16.51
CA LYS A 927 -15.45 8.13 -16.79
C LYS A 927 -15.30 9.08 -15.59
N ASN A 928 -16.15 8.96 -14.58
CA ASN A 928 -16.18 9.91 -13.46
C ASN A 928 -14.98 9.73 -12.51
N TYR A 929 -14.44 8.52 -12.41
CA TYR A 929 -13.31 8.19 -11.55
C TYR A 929 -12.06 9.07 -11.82
N TYR A 930 -11.84 9.38 -13.10
CA TYR A 930 -10.73 10.19 -13.60
C TYR A 930 -10.91 11.71 -13.36
N LYS A 931 -12.01 12.13 -12.73
CA LYS A 931 -12.20 13.51 -12.27
C LYS A 931 -11.50 13.80 -10.93
N GLY A 932 -10.90 12.79 -10.30
CA GLY A 932 -10.14 12.90 -9.05
C GLY A 932 -11.02 12.80 -7.79
N LEU A 933 -10.36 12.64 -6.64
CA LEU A 933 -11.01 12.56 -5.33
C LEU A 933 -11.80 13.84 -4.99
N ASP A 934 -11.28 15.00 -5.37
CA ASP A 934 -11.90 16.31 -5.11
C ASP A 934 -13.29 16.41 -5.76
N TRP A 935 -13.47 15.84 -6.95
CA TRP A 935 -14.79 15.75 -7.59
C TRP A 935 -15.74 14.84 -6.80
N TYR A 936 -15.27 13.71 -6.27
CA TYR A 936 -16.09 12.81 -5.45
C TYR A 936 -16.51 13.47 -4.13
N MET A 937 -15.57 14.12 -3.44
CA MET A 937 -15.85 14.82 -2.19
C MET A 937 -16.78 16.03 -2.37
N SER A 938 -16.85 16.63 -3.56
CA SER A 938 -17.77 17.75 -3.84
C SER A 938 -19.26 17.38 -3.69
N PHE A 939 -19.61 16.09 -3.72
CA PHE A 939 -20.97 15.60 -3.45
C PHE A 939 -21.30 15.48 -1.95
N PHE A 940 -20.33 15.67 -1.06
CA PHE A 940 -20.47 15.48 0.38
C PHE A 940 -20.13 16.79 1.14
N PRO A 941 -21.14 17.52 1.64
CA PRO A 941 -20.91 18.82 2.28
C PRO A 941 -20.07 18.66 3.56
N ALA A 942 -19.08 19.54 3.75
CA ALA A 942 -18.28 19.58 4.96
C ALA A 942 -19.15 19.94 6.18
N SER A 943 -19.39 18.96 7.05
CA SER A 943 -20.15 19.17 8.29
C SER A 943 -19.33 20.03 9.26
N LYS A 944 -19.69 21.31 9.38
CA LYS A 944 -19.03 22.22 10.34
C LYS A 944 -19.45 21.98 11.79
N ASN A 945 -20.64 21.42 12.03
CA ASN A 945 -21.27 21.38 13.36
C ASN A 945 -21.75 19.99 13.83
N GLU A 946 -21.75 18.94 13.00
CA GLU A 946 -22.28 17.61 13.38
C GLU A 946 -21.36 16.47 12.95
N SER A 947 -20.58 15.92 13.89
CA SER A 947 -19.70 14.74 13.70
C SER A 947 -20.43 13.38 13.76
N SER A 948 -21.74 13.42 13.98
CA SER A 948 -22.62 12.25 14.17
C SER A 948 -23.24 11.70 12.88
N ARG A 949 -23.22 12.45 11.77
CA ARG A 949 -23.94 12.06 10.55
C ARG A 949 -23.27 10.91 9.80
N TYR A 950 -24.09 9.94 9.38
CA TYR A 950 -23.68 8.81 8.54
C TYR A 950 -23.89 9.19 7.07
N LEU A 951 -22.81 9.62 6.43
CA LEU A 951 -22.79 9.89 4.99
C LEU A 951 -22.89 8.59 4.18
N PHE A 952 -23.65 8.61 3.09
CA PHE A 952 -23.71 7.50 2.13
C PHE A 952 -23.94 7.96 0.70
N GLU A 953 -23.60 7.09 -0.26
CA GLU A 953 -24.10 7.20 -1.63
C GLU A 953 -24.80 5.92 -2.09
N LYS A 954 -25.54 6.06 -3.19
CA LYS A 954 -26.19 4.95 -3.91
C LYS A 954 -25.83 5.07 -5.38
N SER A 955 -25.15 4.06 -5.91
CA SER A 955 -24.85 3.95 -7.34
C SER A 955 -25.07 2.51 -7.78
N ALA A 956 -26.25 2.19 -8.30
CA ALA A 956 -26.69 0.82 -8.52
C ALA A 956 -25.94 0.09 -9.67
N THR A 957 -25.06 0.82 -10.35
CA THR A 957 -24.11 0.39 -11.39
C THR A 957 -22.73 -0.02 -10.83
N TYR A 958 -22.56 -0.04 -9.50
CA TYR A 958 -21.33 -0.52 -8.85
C TYR A 958 -21.29 -2.05 -8.75
N PHE A 959 -22.42 -2.70 -8.47
CA PHE A 959 -22.53 -4.13 -8.18
C PHE A 959 -21.87 -5.03 -9.24
N ASP A 960 -22.19 -4.81 -10.52
CA ASP A 960 -21.70 -5.62 -11.64
C ASP A 960 -20.32 -5.19 -12.16
N GLY A 961 -19.83 -4.01 -11.71
CA GLY A 961 -18.56 -3.42 -12.14
C GLY A 961 -17.33 -4.24 -11.73
N GLU A 962 -16.35 -4.32 -12.64
CA GLU A 962 -15.17 -5.18 -12.46
C GLU A 962 -14.05 -4.53 -11.64
N LEU A 963 -13.65 -3.32 -11.99
CA LEU A 963 -12.67 -2.54 -11.23
C LEU A 963 -13.27 -1.89 -9.96
N VAL A 964 -14.59 -1.91 -9.80
CA VAL A 964 -15.30 -1.16 -8.76
C VAL A 964 -14.94 -1.62 -7.35
N PRO A 965 -14.90 -2.93 -7.00
CA PRO A 965 -14.51 -3.36 -5.65
C PRO A 965 -13.08 -2.91 -5.27
N ARG A 966 -12.12 -3.00 -6.19
CA ARG A 966 -10.73 -2.53 -5.99
C ARG A 966 -10.69 -1.02 -5.73
N ARG A 967 -11.37 -0.23 -6.58
CA ARG A 967 -11.38 1.24 -6.49
C ARG A 967 -12.14 1.75 -5.26
N ALA A 968 -13.22 1.07 -4.87
CA ALA A 968 -13.98 1.35 -3.66
C ALA A 968 -13.18 1.00 -2.40
N HIS A 969 -12.57 -0.20 -2.35
CA HIS A 969 -11.77 -0.63 -1.19
C HIS A 969 -10.54 0.25 -0.96
N ALA A 970 -9.88 0.74 -2.02
CA ALA A 970 -8.74 1.64 -1.88
C ALA A 970 -9.11 2.95 -1.15
N LEU A 971 -10.22 3.59 -1.53
CA LEU A 971 -10.65 4.86 -0.97
C LEU A 971 -11.46 4.70 0.33
N LEU A 972 -12.22 3.62 0.46
CA LEU A 972 -13.22 3.38 1.51
C LEU A 972 -13.11 1.96 2.08
N PRO A 973 -11.93 1.52 2.59
CA PRO A 973 -11.73 0.14 3.05
C PRO A 973 -12.65 -0.22 4.22
N ARG A 974 -12.99 0.77 5.06
CA ARG A 974 -13.82 0.63 6.25
C ARG A 974 -15.34 0.78 6.00
N ALA A 975 -15.76 1.07 4.77
CA ALA A 975 -17.18 1.29 4.47
C ALA A 975 -18.02 0.00 4.55
N LYS A 976 -19.31 0.15 4.90
CA LYS A 976 -20.29 -0.93 4.77
C LYS A 976 -20.86 -0.97 3.34
N LEU A 977 -21.14 -2.17 2.84
CA LEU A 977 -21.76 -2.42 1.54
C LEU A 977 -23.19 -2.90 1.73
N ILE A 978 -24.13 -2.32 0.98
CA ILE A 978 -25.53 -2.71 0.97
C ILE A 978 -25.94 -3.09 -0.45
N THR A 979 -26.46 -4.30 -0.62
CA THR A 979 -26.96 -4.81 -1.90
C THR A 979 -28.39 -5.34 -1.74
N ILE A 980 -29.22 -5.23 -2.78
CA ILE A 980 -30.63 -5.63 -2.75
C ILE A 980 -30.89 -6.66 -3.84
N LEU A 981 -31.31 -7.87 -3.48
CA LEU A 981 -31.48 -8.98 -4.42
C LEU A 981 -32.96 -9.39 -4.57
N LEU A 982 -33.36 -9.69 -5.80
CA LEU A 982 -34.72 -10.09 -6.22
C LEU A 982 -34.57 -11.00 -7.45
N SER A 983 -35.53 -11.90 -7.73
CA SER A 983 -35.49 -12.88 -8.83
C SER A 983 -34.81 -12.33 -10.10
N PRO A 984 -33.69 -12.91 -10.55
CA PRO A 984 -32.88 -12.32 -11.61
C PRO A 984 -33.60 -12.28 -12.96
N ALA A 985 -34.64 -13.11 -13.16
CA ALA A 985 -35.56 -13.03 -14.28
C ALA A 985 -36.40 -11.73 -14.24
N ARG A 986 -37.07 -11.47 -13.11
CA ARG A 986 -37.86 -10.23 -12.89
C ARG A 986 -36.97 -8.98 -12.91
N ARG A 987 -35.72 -9.07 -12.43
CA ARG A 987 -34.69 -8.02 -12.56
C ARG A 987 -34.36 -7.71 -14.03
N ALA A 988 -34.11 -8.75 -14.84
CA ALA A 988 -33.78 -8.63 -16.26
C ALA A 988 -34.94 -8.03 -17.08
N TYR A 989 -36.17 -8.49 -16.82
CA TYR A 989 -37.37 -7.95 -17.48
C TYR A 989 -37.62 -6.48 -17.11
N SER A 990 -37.45 -6.12 -15.84
CA SER A 990 -37.56 -4.72 -15.42
C SER A 990 -36.42 -3.83 -15.98
N TRP A 991 -35.27 -4.39 -16.35
CA TRP A 991 -34.24 -3.67 -17.11
C TRP A 991 -34.66 -3.45 -18.57
N TYR A 992 -35.14 -4.49 -19.26
CA TYR A 992 -35.68 -4.35 -20.63
C TYR A 992 -36.81 -3.30 -20.70
N GLN A 993 -37.81 -3.39 -19.82
CA GLN A 993 -38.90 -2.41 -19.75
C GLN A 993 -38.43 -1.01 -19.33
N HIS A 994 -37.30 -0.89 -18.64
CA HIS A 994 -36.68 0.42 -18.38
C HIS A 994 -36.10 1.01 -19.66
N THR A 995 -35.29 0.23 -20.38
CA THR A 995 -34.58 0.63 -21.60
C THR A 995 -35.56 0.99 -22.73
N ARG A 996 -36.62 0.19 -22.91
CA ARG A 996 -37.72 0.47 -23.85
C ARG A 996 -38.37 1.84 -23.61
N VAL A 997 -38.71 2.16 -22.36
CA VAL A 997 -39.33 3.44 -21.96
C VAL A 997 -38.38 4.65 -22.09
N HIS A 998 -37.07 4.44 -22.25
CA HIS A 998 -36.12 5.52 -22.57
C HIS A 998 -35.86 5.68 -24.09
N GLY A 999 -36.69 5.03 -24.94
CA GLY A 999 -36.61 5.20 -26.40
C GLY A 999 -35.49 4.41 -27.08
N ASP A 1000 -34.90 3.41 -26.41
CA ASP A 1000 -33.86 2.57 -27.01
C ASP A 1000 -34.41 1.81 -28.24
N PRO A 1001 -33.79 1.94 -29.43
CA PRO A 1001 -34.33 1.33 -30.65
C PRO A 1001 -34.38 -0.20 -30.61
N VAL A 1002 -33.46 -0.85 -29.89
CA VAL A 1002 -33.40 -2.31 -29.81
C VAL A 1002 -34.51 -2.82 -28.89
N ALA A 1003 -34.68 -2.21 -27.71
CA ALA A 1003 -35.73 -2.57 -26.76
C ALA A 1003 -37.15 -2.19 -27.23
N ASN A 1004 -37.27 -1.35 -28.25
CA ASN A 1004 -38.54 -1.07 -28.92
C ASN A 1004 -38.83 -2.02 -30.09
N ASN A 1005 -37.82 -2.39 -30.88
CA ASN A 1005 -38.00 -3.24 -32.08
C ASN A 1005 -37.99 -4.74 -31.78
N TYR A 1006 -37.38 -5.19 -30.69
CA TYR A 1006 -37.28 -6.61 -30.32
C TYR A 1006 -38.10 -6.92 -29.07
N SER A 1007 -38.86 -8.02 -29.08
CA SER A 1007 -39.55 -8.54 -27.89
C SER A 1007 -38.55 -8.91 -26.78
N PHE A 1008 -39.00 -8.97 -25.52
CA PHE A 1008 -38.13 -9.42 -24.43
C PHE A 1008 -37.60 -10.83 -24.67
N HIS A 1009 -38.43 -11.73 -25.19
CA HIS A 1009 -38.05 -13.09 -25.56
C HIS A 1009 -36.90 -13.06 -26.59
N SER A 1010 -37.07 -12.31 -27.69
CA SER A 1010 -36.07 -12.12 -28.74
C SER A 1010 -34.75 -11.51 -28.22
N VAL A 1011 -34.82 -10.64 -27.21
CA VAL A 1011 -33.63 -10.07 -26.57
C VAL A 1011 -32.88 -11.14 -25.76
N ILE A 1012 -33.58 -11.96 -24.96
CA ILE A 1012 -32.91 -12.95 -24.09
C ILE A 1012 -32.45 -14.21 -24.85
N THR A 1013 -33.09 -14.57 -25.97
CA THR A 1013 -32.68 -15.70 -26.84
C THR A 1013 -31.66 -15.33 -27.91
N ALA A 1014 -31.33 -14.04 -28.09
CA ALA A 1014 -30.39 -13.59 -29.13
C ALA A 1014 -29.04 -14.32 -29.05
N SER A 1015 -28.61 -14.90 -30.17
CA SER A 1015 -27.36 -15.67 -30.29
C SER A 1015 -26.10 -14.81 -30.12
N ASP A 1016 -24.95 -15.45 -29.91
CA ASP A 1016 -23.66 -14.75 -29.95
C ASP A 1016 -23.24 -14.29 -31.35
N THR A 1017 -23.94 -14.73 -32.41
CA THR A 1017 -23.83 -14.20 -33.77
C THR A 1017 -24.73 -12.98 -34.05
N ALA A 1018 -25.66 -12.64 -33.16
CA ALA A 1018 -26.61 -11.56 -33.36
C ALA A 1018 -25.96 -10.15 -33.42
N PRO A 1019 -26.65 -9.12 -33.97
CA PRO A 1019 -26.12 -7.75 -34.05
C PRO A 1019 -25.61 -7.22 -32.70
N LYS A 1020 -24.48 -6.50 -32.71
CA LYS A 1020 -23.83 -6.02 -31.47
C LYS A 1020 -24.78 -5.28 -30.52
N PRO A 1021 -25.65 -4.34 -30.94
CA PRO A 1021 -26.59 -3.68 -30.03
C PRO A 1021 -27.56 -4.64 -29.33
N LEU A 1022 -28.01 -5.70 -30.00
CA LEU A 1022 -28.90 -6.71 -29.45
C LEU A 1022 -28.16 -7.60 -28.43
N ARG A 1023 -26.93 -8.04 -28.75
CA ARG A 1023 -26.07 -8.76 -27.79
C ARG A 1023 -25.73 -7.90 -26.57
N ASP A 1024 -25.44 -6.61 -26.75
CA ASP A 1024 -25.15 -5.68 -25.65
C ASP A 1024 -26.38 -5.49 -24.75
N LEU A 1025 -27.58 -5.32 -25.32
CA LEU A 1025 -28.84 -5.25 -24.55
C LEU A 1025 -29.12 -6.55 -23.79
N ARG A 1026 -29.02 -7.72 -24.46
CA ARG A 1026 -29.10 -9.06 -23.85
C ARG A 1026 -28.13 -9.17 -22.66
N ASN A 1027 -26.87 -8.79 -22.86
CA ASN A 1027 -25.84 -8.88 -21.83
C ASN A 1027 -26.12 -7.95 -20.64
N ARG A 1028 -26.68 -6.74 -20.86
CA ARG A 1028 -27.14 -5.85 -19.76
C ARG A 1028 -28.40 -6.37 -19.05
N CYS A 1029 -29.30 -7.06 -19.75
CA CYS A 1029 -30.41 -7.80 -19.14
C CYS A 1029 -29.90 -8.95 -18.26
N LEU A 1030 -29.04 -9.82 -18.78
CA LEU A 1030 -28.69 -11.10 -18.14
C LEU A 1030 -27.54 -11.01 -17.13
N ASN A 1031 -26.38 -10.45 -17.49
CA ASN A 1031 -25.17 -10.62 -16.68
C ASN A 1031 -25.29 -10.06 -15.25
N PRO A 1032 -25.87 -8.88 -14.97
CA PRO A 1032 -26.02 -8.39 -13.60
C PRO A 1032 -26.97 -9.21 -12.72
N GLY A 1033 -27.66 -10.23 -13.27
CA GLY A 1033 -28.42 -11.23 -12.53
C GLY A 1033 -27.57 -12.37 -11.95
N LYS A 1034 -26.28 -12.47 -12.31
CA LYS A 1034 -25.35 -13.53 -11.86
C LYS A 1034 -24.80 -13.22 -10.46
N TYR A 1035 -25.72 -13.06 -9.50
CA TYR A 1035 -25.43 -12.40 -8.21
C TYR A 1035 -24.23 -13.02 -7.47
N ALA A 1036 -24.11 -14.35 -7.41
CA ALA A 1036 -22.98 -15.00 -6.74
C ALA A 1036 -21.61 -14.57 -7.29
N GLN A 1037 -21.46 -14.49 -8.63
CA GLN A 1037 -20.21 -14.09 -9.29
C GLN A 1037 -19.79 -12.66 -8.92
N HIS A 1038 -20.77 -11.76 -8.80
CA HIS A 1038 -20.52 -10.37 -8.43
C HIS A 1038 -20.23 -10.22 -6.93
N LEU A 1039 -20.96 -10.93 -6.07
CA LEU A 1039 -20.73 -10.93 -4.62
C LEU A 1039 -19.35 -11.48 -4.26
N GLU A 1040 -18.89 -12.57 -4.89
CA GLU A 1040 -17.52 -13.09 -4.69
C GLU A 1040 -16.45 -12.06 -5.07
N ARG A 1041 -16.68 -11.24 -6.11
CA ARG A 1041 -15.77 -10.14 -6.49
C ARG A 1041 -15.74 -9.01 -5.47
N TRP A 1042 -16.84 -8.73 -4.77
CA TRP A 1042 -16.84 -7.78 -3.64
C TRP A 1042 -16.17 -8.38 -2.41
N LEU A 1043 -16.39 -9.67 -2.14
CA LEU A 1043 -15.81 -10.41 -1.01
C LEU A 1043 -14.31 -10.68 -1.14
N SER A 1044 -13.73 -10.55 -2.35
CA SER A 1044 -12.28 -10.57 -2.54
C SER A 1044 -11.56 -9.28 -2.10
N TYR A 1045 -12.31 -8.27 -1.65
CA TYR A 1045 -11.78 -7.02 -1.09
C TYR A 1045 -12.38 -6.69 0.28
N TYR A 1046 -13.69 -6.90 0.46
CA TYR A 1046 -14.39 -6.59 1.70
C TYR A 1046 -14.72 -7.86 2.51
N PRO A 1047 -14.47 -7.90 3.83
CA PRO A 1047 -14.82 -9.05 4.65
C PRO A 1047 -16.34 -9.21 4.74
N PRO A 1048 -16.87 -10.45 4.93
CA PRO A 1048 -18.32 -10.72 5.02
C PRO A 1048 -19.08 -9.79 5.97
N GLN A 1049 -18.47 -9.42 7.10
CA GLN A 1049 -19.06 -8.57 8.14
C GLN A 1049 -19.22 -7.10 7.71
N GLN A 1050 -18.70 -6.70 6.54
CA GLN A 1050 -18.94 -5.40 5.91
C GLN A 1050 -20.04 -5.44 4.84
N LEU A 1051 -20.60 -6.60 4.49
CA LEU A 1051 -21.67 -6.76 3.52
C LEU A 1051 -23.03 -7.04 4.19
N HIS A 1052 -24.08 -6.35 3.76
CA HIS A 1052 -25.47 -6.66 4.09
C HIS A 1052 -26.30 -6.85 2.82
N ILE A 1053 -27.09 -7.92 2.79
CA ILE A 1053 -27.87 -8.38 1.64
C ILE A 1053 -29.35 -8.28 2.01
N ILE A 1054 -30.07 -7.40 1.33
CA ILE A 1054 -31.50 -7.16 1.52
C ILE A 1054 -32.30 -7.99 0.52
N ASP A 1055 -33.37 -8.65 0.96
CA ASP A 1055 -34.38 -9.19 0.06
C ASP A 1055 -35.24 -8.05 -0.50
N GLY A 1056 -35.23 -7.88 -1.83
CA GLY A 1056 -36.01 -6.87 -2.54
C GLY A 1056 -37.52 -7.07 -2.46
N GLU A 1057 -37.99 -8.28 -2.12
CA GLU A 1057 -39.41 -8.51 -1.80
C GLU A 1057 -39.76 -8.08 -0.37
N GLN A 1058 -38.90 -8.37 0.62
CA GLN A 1058 -39.05 -7.86 1.98
C GLN A 1058 -39.05 -6.32 1.99
N LEU A 1059 -38.13 -5.68 1.24
CA LEU A 1059 -38.12 -4.22 1.06
C LEU A 1059 -39.39 -3.66 0.37
N ARG A 1060 -40.10 -4.48 -0.44
CA ARG A 1060 -41.35 -4.09 -1.11
C ARG A 1060 -42.57 -4.25 -0.20
N GLN A 1061 -42.61 -5.31 0.61
CA GLN A 1061 -43.75 -5.74 1.41
C GLN A 1061 -43.70 -5.24 2.86
N ASN A 1062 -42.51 -5.22 3.47
CA ASN A 1062 -42.24 -4.72 4.82
C ASN A 1062 -40.90 -3.95 4.85
N PRO A 1063 -40.86 -2.73 4.30
CA PRO A 1063 -39.66 -1.89 4.37
C PRO A 1063 -39.30 -1.48 5.81
N VAL A 1064 -40.24 -1.49 6.76
CA VAL A 1064 -40.00 -1.06 8.14
C VAL A 1064 -39.02 -2.00 8.84
N GLU A 1065 -39.25 -3.32 8.84
CA GLU A 1065 -38.28 -4.24 9.45
C GLU A 1065 -36.98 -4.34 8.64
N THR A 1066 -37.06 -4.23 7.30
CA THR A 1066 -35.86 -4.16 6.45
C THR A 1066 -34.93 -3.01 6.85
N LEU A 1067 -35.50 -1.83 7.14
CA LEU A 1067 -34.75 -0.67 7.58
C LEU A 1067 -34.31 -0.78 9.06
N HIS A 1068 -35.05 -1.51 9.89
CA HIS A 1068 -34.69 -1.82 11.27
C HIS A 1068 -33.47 -2.76 11.34
N GLU A 1069 -33.47 -3.85 10.58
CA GLU A 1069 -32.31 -4.73 10.38
C GLU A 1069 -31.08 -3.96 9.87
N LEU A 1070 -31.27 -3.10 8.86
CA LEU A 1070 -30.19 -2.30 8.30
C LEU A 1070 -29.60 -1.29 9.31
N GLN A 1071 -30.43 -0.66 10.15
CA GLN A 1071 -29.95 0.21 11.23
C GLN A 1071 -29.10 -0.55 12.26
N ARG A 1072 -29.51 -1.77 12.65
CA ARG A 1072 -28.72 -2.65 13.54
C ARG A 1072 -27.36 -2.98 12.92
N PHE A 1073 -27.33 -3.32 11.62
CA PHE A 1073 -26.09 -3.63 10.89
C PHE A 1073 -25.14 -2.41 10.75
N LEU A 1074 -25.70 -1.22 10.47
CA LEU A 1074 -24.97 0.04 10.40
C LEU A 1074 -24.58 0.60 11.79
N LYS A 1075 -25.11 0.01 12.89
CA LYS A 1075 -24.92 0.44 14.28
C LYS A 1075 -25.31 1.89 14.56
N ILE A 1076 -26.41 2.34 13.95
CA ILE A 1076 -26.90 3.72 14.10
C ILE A 1076 -27.60 3.89 15.44
N THR A 1077 -27.28 4.98 16.14
CA THR A 1077 -27.79 5.30 17.49
C THR A 1077 -28.19 6.79 17.58
N PRO A 1078 -29.35 7.13 18.16
CA PRO A 1078 -30.47 6.23 18.48
C PRO A 1078 -31.08 5.59 17.23
N ALA A 1079 -31.83 4.51 17.40
CA ALA A 1079 -32.59 3.90 16.31
C ALA A 1079 -33.83 4.76 15.97
N PHE A 1080 -34.11 4.91 14.67
CA PHE A 1080 -35.27 5.61 14.13
C PHE A 1080 -36.40 4.62 13.82
N ASN A 1081 -37.58 4.90 14.34
CA ASN A 1081 -38.78 4.10 14.04
C ASN A 1081 -39.37 4.54 12.69
N TYR A 1082 -39.30 3.68 11.68
CA TYR A 1082 -39.86 3.97 10.36
C TYR A 1082 -41.38 3.76 10.25
N SER A 1083 -42.06 3.15 11.24
CA SER A 1083 -43.50 2.81 11.11
C SER A 1083 -44.40 4.06 11.04
N SER A 1084 -44.04 5.14 11.74
CA SER A 1084 -44.71 6.44 11.67
C SER A 1084 -44.41 7.24 10.39
N HIS A 1085 -43.41 6.80 9.60
CA HIS A 1085 -42.89 7.57 8.46
C HIS A 1085 -43.04 6.87 7.10
N LEU A 1086 -43.48 5.61 7.07
CA LEU A 1086 -43.73 4.83 5.84
C LEU A 1086 -45.14 4.22 5.89
N ARG A 1087 -45.97 4.54 4.89
CA ARG A 1087 -47.33 4.00 4.73
C ARG A 1087 -47.49 3.39 3.34
N TYR A 1088 -48.18 2.25 3.25
CA TYR A 1088 -48.56 1.67 1.96
C TYR A 1088 -49.63 2.53 1.29
N ASP A 1089 -49.43 2.84 0.00
CA ASP A 1089 -50.37 3.61 -0.81
C ASP A 1089 -51.02 2.67 -1.84
N PRO A 1090 -52.32 2.32 -1.71
CA PRO A 1090 -52.99 1.38 -2.60
C PRO A 1090 -53.07 1.85 -4.06
N LYS A 1091 -53.13 3.16 -4.31
CA LYS A 1091 -53.17 3.73 -5.67
C LYS A 1091 -51.80 3.66 -6.34
N LYS A 1092 -50.72 3.73 -5.56
CA LYS A 1092 -49.34 3.53 -6.04
C LYS A 1092 -48.96 2.05 -6.15
N GLY A 1093 -49.48 1.19 -5.27
CA GLY A 1093 -49.08 -0.21 -5.13
C GLY A 1093 -47.75 -0.43 -4.39
N PHE A 1094 -47.28 0.56 -3.62
CA PHE A 1094 -45.99 0.54 -2.91
C PHE A 1094 -46.04 1.40 -1.64
N PHE A 1095 -45.07 1.20 -0.73
CA PHE A 1095 -44.84 2.10 0.39
C PHE A 1095 -44.30 3.47 -0.04
N CYS A 1096 -44.78 4.50 0.64
CA CYS A 1096 -44.47 5.91 0.39
C CYS A 1096 -44.14 6.63 1.71
N GLN A 1097 -43.36 7.71 1.63
CA GLN A 1097 -43.04 8.54 2.79
C GLN A 1097 -44.30 9.24 3.31
N VAL A 1098 -44.57 9.21 4.61
CA VAL A 1098 -45.57 10.07 5.25
C VAL A 1098 -44.98 11.48 5.38
N THR A 1099 -45.72 12.51 4.96
CA THR A 1099 -45.32 13.92 5.18
C THR A 1099 -46.17 14.60 6.24
N ASN A 1100 -47.47 14.33 6.22
CA ASN A 1100 -48.49 14.75 7.17
C ASN A 1100 -49.43 13.54 7.38
N GLU A 1101 -50.26 13.58 8.42
CA GLU A 1101 -51.12 12.45 8.82
C GLU A 1101 -51.95 11.87 7.66
N ASP A 1102 -52.50 12.70 6.76
CA ASP A 1102 -53.26 12.25 5.58
C ASP A 1102 -52.47 12.18 4.26
N ARG A 1103 -51.20 12.59 4.21
CA ARG A 1103 -50.47 12.79 2.93
C ARG A 1103 -49.23 11.90 2.78
N THR A 1104 -49.19 11.20 1.63
CA THR A 1104 -48.08 10.35 1.19
C THR A 1104 -47.27 11.02 0.07
N LYS A 1105 -45.95 10.95 0.16
CA LYS A 1105 -45.00 11.34 -0.87
C LYS A 1105 -44.41 10.07 -1.50
N CYS A 1106 -45.07 9.60 -2.54
CA CYS A 1106 -44.65 8.41 -3.28
C CYS A 1106 -43.49 8.69 -4.25
N LEU A 1107 -42.74 7.63 -4.60
CA LEU A 1107 -41.75 7.69 -5.67
C LEU A 1107 -42.42 8.00 -7.01
N GLY A 1108 -41.77 8.85 -7.81
CA GLY A 1108 -42.29 9.33 -9.10
C GLY A 1108 -42.58 8.23 -10.13
N LYS A 1109 -43.27 8.58 -11.22
CA LYS A 1109 -43.79 7.66 -12.25
C LYS A 1109 -42.72 6.72 -12.86
N SER A 1110 -41.43 7.06 -12.78
CA SER A 1110 -40.31 6.23 -13.25
C SER A 1110 -39.90 5.08 -12.31
N LYS A 1111 -40.48 4.97 -11.11
CA LYS A 1111 -40.23 3.90 -10.13
C LYS A 1111 -41.57 3.21 -9.82
N GLY A 1112 -41.61 1.87 -9.83
CA GLY A 1112 -42.88 1.14 -9.79
C GLY A 1112 -43.76 1.40 -11.03
N ARG A 1113 -43.19 1.20 -12.23
CA ARG A 1113 -43.96 1.27 -13.49
C ARG A 1113 -44.87 0.05 -13.57
N GLN A 1114 -46.12 0.26 -14.00
CA GLN A 1114 -46.93 -0.81 -14.57
C GLN A 1114 -46.45 -1.09 -16.01
N TYR A 1115 -46.41 -2.36 -16.36
CA TYR A 1115 -46.12 -2.89 -17.69
C TYR A 1115 -46.71 -4.32 -17.76
N PRO A 1116 -46.94 -4.90 -18.95
CA PRO A 1116 -47.48 -6.26 -19.08
C PRO A 1116 -46.67 -7.29 -18.28
N PRO A 1117 -47.28 -8.39 -17.81
CA PRO A 1117 -46.54 -9.50 -17.23
C PRO A 1117 -45.49 -10.05 -18.22
N MET A 1118 -44.48 -10.73 -17.67
CA MET A 1118 -43.50 -11.45 -18.47
C MET A 1118 -44.12 -12.76 -18.96
N GLU A 1119 -43.95 -13.09 -20.24
CA GLU A 1119 -44.42 -14.35 -20.82
C GLU A 1119 -43.83 -15.57 -20.08
N ASP A 1120 -44.62 -16.60 -19.82
CA ASP A 1120 -44.16 -17.79 -19.07
C ASP A 1120 -43.02 -18.53 -19.77
N LYS A 1121 -43.03 -18.60 -21.11
CA LYS A 1121 -41.90 -19.14 -21.91
C LYS A 1121 -40.60 -18.37 -21.68
N SER A 1122 -40.68 -17.06 -21.44
CA SER A 1122 -39.54 -16.20 -21.12
C SER A 1122 -39.12 -16.35 -19.66
N TYR A 1123 -40.07 -16.57 -18.73
CA TYR A 1123 -39.76 -16.84 -17.33
C TYR A 1123 -39.07 -18.19 -17.14
N LYS A 1124 -39.65 -19.29 -17.67
CA LYS A 1124 -39.08 -20.64 -17.59
C LYS A 1124 -37.71 -20.77 -18.26
N LEU A 1125 -37.48 -20.06 -19.37
CA LEU A 1125 -36.15 -19.93 -19.97
C LEU A 1125 -35.15 -19.26 -19.00
N LEU A 1126 -35.56 -18.21 -18.29
CA LEU A 1126 -34.68 -17.50 -17.36
C LEU A 1126 -34.46 -18.27 -16.04
N GLN A 1127 -35.47 -18.98 -15.51
CA GLN A 1127 -35.28 -19.91 -14.39
C GLN A 1127 -34.19 -20.94 -14.74
N ARG A 1128 -34.31 -21.61 -15.90
CA ARG A 1128 -33.30 -22.56 -16.42
C ARG A 1128 -31.92 -21.91 -16.61
N TYR A 1129 -31.85 -20.70 -17.19
CA TYR A 1129 -30.60 -19.96 -17.38
C TYR A 1129 -29.89 -19.59 -16.06
N TYR A 1130 -30.66 -19.20 -15.04
CA TYR A 1130 -30.11 -18.79 -13.74
C TYR A 1130 -29.97 -19.95 -12.74
N LEU A 1131 -30.49 -21.16 -13.00
CA LEU A 1131 -30.48 -22.31 -12.08
C LEU A 1131 -29.10 -22.57 -11.43
N SER A 1132 -28.04 -22.61 -12.23
CA SER A 1132 -26.66 -22.80 -11.74
C SER A 1132 -26.15 -21.61 -10.92
N HIS A 1133 -26.48 -20.38 -11.33
CA HIS A 1133 -26.14 -19.14 -10.63
C HIS A 1133 -26.91 -18.96 -9.30
N ASN A 1134 -28.18 -19.35 -9.26
CA ASN A 1134 -29.03 -19.38 -8.06
C ASN A 1134 -28.58 -20.49 -7.10
N THR A 1135 -28.21 -21.66 -7.60
CA THR A 1135 -27.59 -22.73 -6.81
C THR A 1135 -26.26 -22.29 -6.17
N ALA A 1136 -25.41 -21.60 -6.95
CA ALA A 1136 -24.18 -20.98 -6.43
C ALA A 1136 -24.47 -19.89 -5.39
N LEU A 1137 -25.53 -19.09 -5.60
CA LEU A 1137 -25.97 -18.07 -4.65
C LEU A 1137 -26.44 -18.70 -3.32
N VAL A 1138 -27.24 -19.76 -3.33
CA VAL A 1138 -27.65 -20.46 -2.09
C VAL A 1138 -26.43 -21.01 -1.33
N LYS A 1139 -25.44 -21.59 -2.04
CA LYS A 1139 -24.18 -22.02 -1.42
C LYS A 1139 -23.42 -20.84 -0.80
N LEU A 1140 -23.35 -19.70 -1.47
CA LEU A 1140 -22.72 -18.48 -0.97
C LEU A 1140 -23.45 -17.88 0.23
N LEU A 1141 -24.78 -17.74 0.20
CA LEU A 1141 -25.57 -17.18 1.30
C LEU A 1141 -25.45 -18.05 2.57
N LYS A 1142 -25.46 -19.39 2.43
CA LYS A 1142 -25.17 -20.31 3.54
C LYS A 1142 -23.74 -20.11 4.08
N ARG A 1143 -22.73 -19.96 3.21
CA ARG A 1143 -21.33 -19.67 3.61
C ARG A 1143 -21.17 -18.31 4.32
N LEU A 1144 -22.03 -17.34 4.00
CA LEU A 1144 -22.11 -16.03 4.66
C LEU A 1144 -22.94 -16.04 5.96
N GLY A 1145 -23.49 -17.19 6.37
CA GLY A 1145 -24.24 -17.35 7.61
C GLY A 1145 -25.70 -16.90 7.57
N LEU A 1146 -26.28 -16.62 6.39
CA LEU A 1146 -27.71 -16.32 6.30
C LEU A 1146 -28.52 -17.59 6.60
N ARG A 1147 -29.29 -17.55 7.71
CA ARG A 1147 -30.13 -18.65 8.17
C ARG A 1147 -31.33 -18.89 7.26
N THR A 1148 -31.90 -17.82 6.71
CA THR A 1148 -33.05 -17.83 5.80
C THR A 1148 -32.59 -17.53 4.38
N ILE A 1149 -33.05 -18.36 3.43
CA ILE A 1149 -32.91 -18.10 1.99
C ILE A 1149 -34.12 -17.25 1.54
N PRO A 1150 -33.92 -16.17 0.77
CA PRO A 1150 -34.99 -15.35 0.19
C PRO A 1150 -36.08 -16.19 -0.47
N GLN A 1151 -37.35 -15.80 -0.28
CA GLN A 1151 -38.48 -16.63 -0.69
C GLN A 1151 -38.52 -16.82 -2.22
N TRP A 1152 -38.27 -15.75 -2.99
CA TRP A 1152 -38.13 -15.80 -4.45
C TRP A 1152 -37.01 -16.74 -4.92
N LEU A 1153 -35.97 -16.95 -4.11
CA LEU A 1153 -34.83 -17.81 -4.44
C LEU A 1153 -35.11 -19.28 -4.15
N LYS A 1154 -36.12 -19.58 -3.32
CA LYS A 1154 -36.67 -20.94 -3.21
C LYS A 1154 -37.55 -21.24 -4.43
N GLU A 1155 -38.44 -20.31 -4.77
CA GLU A 1155 -39.37 -20.41 -5.91
C GLU A 1155 -38.64 -20.57 -7.25
N ASP A 1156 -37.59 -19.78 -7.49
CA ASP A 1156 -36.69 -19.90 -8.66
C ASP A 1156 -35.85 -21.21 -8.67
N LEU A 1157 -36.00 -22.12 -7.69
CA LEU A 1157 -35.29 -23.41 -7.61
C LEU A 1157 -36.23 -24.64 -7.50
N THR A 1158 -37.38 -24.52 -6.83
CA THR A 1158 -38.33 -25.64 -6.68
C THR A 1158 -38.95 -26.06 -8.01
N ASP A 1159 -39.19 -25.10 -8.91
CA ASP A 1159 -39.89 -25.28 -10.20
C ASP A 1159 -39.01 -25.92 -11.30
N THR A 1160 -37.87 -26.53 -10.92
CA THR A 1160 -36.92 -27.21 -11.82
C THR A 1160 -36.68 -28.69 -11.51
N VAL A 1161 -37.47 -29.29 -10.61
CA VAL A 1161 -37.34 -30.70 -10.18
C VAL A 1161 -38.43 -31.62 -10.79
N MET A 1162 -39.34 -31.07 -11.62
CA MET A 1162 -40.46 -31.82 -12.23
C MET A 1162 -40.58 -31.64 -13.75
N THR A 1163 -39.45 -31.64 -14.47
CA THR A 1163 -39.38 -31.91 -15.93
C THR A 1163 -38.11 -32.68 -16.27
#